data_AF-A0A2P4P1H7-F1
#
_entry.id   AF-A0A2P4P1H7-F1
#
_cell.length_a   1.000
_cell.length_b   1.000
_cell.length_c   1.000
_cell.angle_alpha   90.00
_cell.angle_beta   90.00
_cell.angle_gamma   90.00
#
_symmetry.space_group_name_H-M   'P 1'
#
loop_
_entity.id
_entity.type
_entity.pdbx_description
1 polymer ?
#
loop_
_entity_poly.entity_id
_entity_poly.type
_entity_poly.pdbx_seq_one_letter_code
_entity_poly.pdbx_strand_id
1 'polypeptide(L)'
;MTIALHEILKIRILDAIRSVQPPGGWKVVVVDEASLKIIESACKMFDILEEKVTLVENLEKPRQAYQSLDAVYIITPTYESINKVIEDRKNGPLYAGVHLFFTSRPDDRLLHMVDSSLPKEYMRQRHDLFIEFHAKEAHVYSFESPSSFFKLYSPADTEFDNELRIIAKKLLSVCISMGENPLIRYQRSLDSDHATKALPYKLAMLVQNELDSYVRLNPGFPPQDSPRPRGILFIVDRTIDMYAPFLHEFTYQAMANDLLPIENGHKYEYNYTGEDGTQATKEAILDESDKIWVEIRHKHMKDCIDKLMKDFNEFLTDNQGFAEKDKAVNLNDMKKMLATLPQFQNMKEKFSVHLNIAQECMSLFERERLAETATMEQNCATGHTADGAHPKTLVEDMVPLLDNPVVSSLNKTRMLMLYIMYKNGILEEDRRKLLAHARITLEENDALNNLTLFGIKLLRASKNIKKNKKYRQKPSDDIQYEISRYIPRLKLVIESHINGQIDHTAYPYTKDPTGDPDGSKGTQQGPVSLRSARAGWYKKGQAVENRVGRIIVFVAGGVTYSELRSAYEISENEKLKKDVVIGSTHIITPQQFVDDLKVLRTRGYAQPPVQPQFQQPQLQQPQLQSTPPQLPPRQGLPPKPDNAPNYYIQPQPQSQQQQQNRYYPGGPVVDMVDINKDIHLLDIPKDNQAIKHKLKLHMAMEYHQINQINNMLIFKNHLRLVHHHQQVHQNLNLNFLKSLVNIKLILF
;
A
#
# COMPACT_ATOMS: atom_id res chain seq x y z
N MET A 1 -27.01 -1.10 -12.62
CA MET A 1 -26.10 -1.68 -11.62
C MET A 1 -24.72 -1.08 -11.86
N THR A 2 -24.02 -0.62 -10.82
CA THR A 2 -22.64 -0.15 -10.94
C THR A 2 -21.74 -1.38 -11.04
N ILE A 3 -20.90 -1.46 -12.07
CA ILE A 3 -19.93 -2.55 -12.23
C ILE A 3 -18.74 -2.22 -11.33
N ALA A 4 -18.33 -3.17 -10.50
CA ALA A 4 -17.18 -3.04 -9.61
C ALA A 4 -15.87 -2.88 -10.40
N LEU A 5 -14.89 -2.15 -9.86
CA LEU A 5 -13.61 -1.93 -10.52
C LEU A 5 -12.83 -3.20 -10.85
N HIS A 6 -12.83 -4.19 -9.94
CA HIS A 6 -12.16 -5.46 -10.17
C HIS A 6 -12.79 -6.22 -11.34
N GLU A 7 -14.12 -6.17 -11.49
CA GLU A 7 -14.82 -6.75 -12.65
C GLU A 7 -14.48 -6.02 -13.96
N ILE A 8 -14.36 -4.69 -13.94
CA ILE A 8 -13.94 -3.90 -15.11
C ILE A 8 -12.54 -4.33 -15.56
N LEU A 9 -11.59 -4.43 -14.62
CA LEU A 9 -10.22 -4.88 -14.93
C LEU A 9 -10.21 -6.34 -15.40
N LYS A 10 -10.95 -7.22 -14.73
CA LYS A 10 -11.05 -8.64 -15.06
C LYS A 10 -11.54 -8.84 -16.49
N ILE A 11 -12.65 -8.21 -16.87
CA ILE A 11 -13.20 -8.28 -18.23
C ILE A 11 -12.13 -7.85 -19.24
N ARG A 12 -11.46 -6.72 -18.99
CA ARG A 12 -10.47 -6.16 -19.90
C ARG A 12 -9.24 -7.04 -20.08
N ILE A 13 -8.74 -7.66 -19.00
CA ILE A 13 -7.62 -8.61 -19.03
C ILE A 13 -8.02 -9.89 -19.76
N LEU A 14 -9.17 -10.47 -19.42
CA LEU A 14 -9.63 -11.71 -20.04
C LEU A 14 -9.96 -11.51 -21.52
N ASP A 15 -10.53 -10.37 -21.92
CA ASP A 15 -10.81 -10.06 -23.32
C ASP A 15 -9.52 -9.93 -24.15
N ALA A 16 -8.46 -9.37 -23.58
CA ALA A 16 -7.13 -9.35 -24.21
C ALA A 16 -6.56 -10.75 -24.41
N ILE A 17 -6.76 -11.66 -23.44
CA ILE A 17 -6.33 -13.05 -23.56
C ILE A 17 -7.19 -13.79 -24.60
N ARG A 18 -8.51 -13.55 -24.61
CA ARG A 18 -9.46 -14.15 -25.55
C ARG A 18 -9.26 -13.69 -26.99
N SER A 19 -8.79 -12.46 -27.22
CA SER A 19 -8.52 -11.95 -28.57
C SER A 19 -7.39 -12.72 -29.28
N VAL A 20 -6.62 -13.51 -28.54
CA VAL A 20 -5.56 -14.38 -29.06
C VAL A 20 -6.05 -15.82 -29.18
N GLN A 21 -6.32 -16.25 -30.42
CA GLN A 21 -6.76 -17.60 -30.77
C GLN A 21 -5.74 -18.25 -31.73
N PRO A 22 -4.64 -18.81 -31.21
CA PRO A 22 -3.64 -19.46 -32.05
C PRO A 22 -4.19 -20.76 -32.66
N PRO A 23 -3.63 -21.28 -33.76
CA PRO A 23 -4.13 -22.48 -34.43
C PRO A 23 -4.25 -23.72 -33.54
N GLY A 24 -3.35 -23.87 -32.56
CA GLY A 24 -3.38 -24.96 -31.57
C GLY A 24 -4.34 -24.73 -30.40
N GLY A 25 -5.04 -23.59 -30.34
CA GLY A 25 -5.97 -23.20 -29.28
C GLY A 25 -5.32 -22.79 -27.95
N TRP A 26 -4.17 -23.37 -27.62
CA TRP A 26 -3.42 -23.12 -26.40
C TRP A 26 -2.34 -22.05 -26.55
N LYS A 27 -2.10 -21.31 -25.47
CA LYS A 27 -1.15 -20.20 -25.40
C LYS A 27 -0.48 -20.10 -24.03
N VAL A 28 0.66 -19.43 -24.00
CA VAL A 28 1.37 -19.06 -22.76
C VAL A 28 1.09 -17.60 -22.45
N VAL A 29 0.85 -17.25 -21.19
CA VAL A 29 0.78 -15.85 -20.76
C VAL A 29 2.08 -15.50 -20.05
N VAL A 30 2.71 -14.40 -20.44
CA VAL A 30 3.94 -13.90 -19.83
C VAL A 30 3.66 -12.52 -19.25
N VAL A 31 4.00 -12.34 -17.98
CA VAL A 31 3.76 -11.10 -17.23
C VAL A 31 5.03 -10.64 -16.54
N ASP A 32 5.20 -9.33 -16.40
CA ASP A 32 6.23 -8.76 -15.53
C ASP A 32 5.70 -8.59 -14.09
N GLU A 33 6.58 -8.29 -13.12
CA GLU A 33 6.17 -8.22 -11.72
C GLU A 33 5.07 -7.17 -11.46
N ALA A 34 5.14 -6.03 -12.15
CA ALA A 34 4.19 -4.95 -11.98
C ALA A 34 2.80 -5.30 -12.57
N SER A 35 2.76 -5.85 -13.79
CA SER A 35 1.54 -6.32 -14.43
C SER A 35 0.91 -7.51 -13.70
N LEU A 36 1.72 -8.41 -13.13
CA LEU A 36 1.23 -9.51 -12.29
C LEU A 36 0.43 -8.99 -11.09
N LYS A 37 0.94 -7.99 -10.36
CA LYS A 37 0.23 -7.37 -9.22
C LYS A 37 -1.08 -6.67 -9.63
N ILE A 38 -1.14 -6.11 -10.84
CA ILE A 38 -2.38 -5.55 -11.40
C ILE A 38 -3.38 -6.68 -11.66
N ILE A 39 -2.94 -7.76 -12.31
CA ILE A 39 -3.77 -8.92 -12.63
C ILE A 39 -4.30 -9.58 -11.36
N GLU A 40 -3.47 -9.78 -10.34
CA GLU A 40 -3.86 -10.37 -9.04
C GLU A 40 -4.90 -9.53 -8.30
N SER A 41 -5.01 -8.22 -8.58
CA SER A 41 -6.06 -7.37 -7.99
C SER A 41 -7.45 -7.58 -8.59
N ALA A 42 -7.58 -8.32 -9.69
CA ALA A 42 -8.83 -8.48 -10.43
C ALA A 42 -9.15 -9.93 -10.84
N CYS A 43 -8.14 -10.74 -11.12
CA CYS A 43 -8.26 -12.10 -11.63
C CYS A 43 -7.66 -13.11 -10.66
N LYS A 44 -8.34 -14.24 -10.46
CA LYS A 44 -7.74 -15.43 -9.87
C LYS A 44 -6.96 -16.18 -10.94
N MET A 45 -5.96 -16.96 -10.54
CA MET A 45 -5.19 -17.81 -11.47
C MET A 45 -6.12 -18.72 -12.31
N PHE A 46 -7.17 -19.26 -11.69
CA PHE A 46 -8.17 -20.07 -12.36
C PHE A 46 -8.86 -19.33 -13.52
N ASP A 47 -9.22 -18.05 -13.34
CA ASP A 47 -9.87 -17.24 -14.37
C ASP A 47 -9.00 -17.13 -15.64
N ILE A 48 -7.67 -17.08 -15.47
CA ILE A 48 -6.71 -16.98 -16.59
C ILE A 48 -6.57 -18.33 -17.30
N LEU A 49 -6.46 -19.41 -16.54
CA LEU A 49 -6.26 -20.76 -17.09
C LEU A 49 -7.46 -21.25 -17.91
N GLU A 50 -8.69 -20.87 -17.54
CA GLU A 50 -9.90 -21.20 -18.30
C GLU A 50 -9.90 -20.62 -19.72
N GLU A 51 -9.12 -19.57 -19.99
CA GLU A 51 -9.01 -18.93 -21.30
C GLU A 51 -8.04 -19.64 -22.27
N LYS A 52 -7.93 -20.97 -22.12
CA LYS A 52 -6.99 -21.86 -22.86
C LYS A 52 -5.53 -21.43 -22.68
N VAL A 53 -5.18 -20.99 -21.49
CA VAL A 53 -3.81 -20.67 -21.11
C VAL A 53 -3.19 -21.89 -20.45
N THR A 54 -2.07 -22.38 -20.99
CA THR A 54 -1.39 -23.56 -20.45
C THR A 54 -0.60 -23.22 -19.20
N LEU A 55 0.07 -22.07 -19.19
CA LEU A 55 0.86 -21.60 -18.06
C LEU A 55 0.99 -20.07 -18.06
N VAL A 56 1.18 -19.51 -16.88
CA VAL A 56 1.52 -18.09 -16.65
C VAL A 56 2.97 -18.02 -16.18
N GLU A 57 3.83 -17.33 -16.94
CA GLU A 57 5.25 -17.16 -16.61
C GLU A 57 5.60 -15.73 -16.23
N ASN A 58 6.63 -15.61 -15.41
CA ASN A 58 7.21 -14.33 -15.04
C ASN A 58 8.34 -13.97 -16.02
N LEU A 59 8.24 -12.79 -16.63
CA LEU A 59 9.17 -12.27 -17.63
C LEU A 59 10.60 -12.18 -17.09
N GLU A 60 10.75 -11.87 -15.80
CA GLU A 60 12.05 -11.68 -15.17
C GLU A 60 12.77 -12.97 -14.81
N LYS A 61 12.08 -14.11 -14.79
CA LYS A 61 12.64 -15.43 -14.52
C LYS A 61 13.07 -16.13 -15.81
N PRO A 62 14.07 -17.03 -15.74
CA PRO A 62 14.39 -17.91 -16.85
C PRO A 62 13.18 -18.82 -17.15
N ARG A 63 12.86 -18.96 -18.43
CA ARG A 63 11.66 -19.64 -18.93
C ARG A 63 12.03 -20.73 -19.93
N GLN A 64 11.19 -21.75 -20.04
CA GLN A 64 11.38 -22.85 -20.98
C GLN A 64 10.90 -22.45 -22.38
N ALA A 65 11.60 -22.91 -23.43
CA ALA A 65 11.17 -22.69 -24.81
C ALA A 65 9.96 -23.56 -25.17
N TYR A 66 8.88 -22.93 -25.63
CA TYR A 66 7.67 -23.54 -26.16
C TYR A 66 7.43 -23.07 -27.60
N GLN A 67 8.29 -23.49 -28.52
CA GLN A 67 8.30 -23.06 -29.93
C GLN A 67 7.05 -23.45 -30.75
N SER A 68 6.18 -24.30 -30.20
CA SER A 68 4.90 -24.67 -30.80
C SER A 68 3.72 -23.82 -30.34
N LEU A 69 3.89 -23.00 -29.29
CA LEU A 69 2.85 -22.20 -28.68
C LEU A 69 3.09 -20.70 -28.91
N ASP A 70 2.01 -19.95 -29.10
CA ASP A 70 2.06 -18.50 -29.07
C ASP A 70 2.12 -18.00 -27.62
N ALA A 71 2.78 -16.86 -27.40
CA ALA A 71 2.83 -16.18 -26.11
C ALA A 71 2.09 -14.84 -26.13
N VAL A 72 1.30 -14.61 -25.09
CA VAL A 72 0.61 -13.36 -24.77
C VAL A 72 1.40 -12.65 -23.68
N TYR A 73 2.10 -11.59 -24.06
CA TYR A 73 2.85 -10.76 -23.12
C TYR A 73 1.93 -9.65 -22.60
N ILE A 74 1.58 -9.67 -21.33
CA ILE A 74 0.91 -8.55 -20.67
C ILE A 74 1.97 -7.88 -19.80
N ILE A 75 2.52 -6.75 -20.24
CA ILE A 75 3.72 -6.17 -19.63
C ILE A 75 3.62 -4.67 -19.47
N THR A 76 4.32 -4.16 -18.47
CA THR A 76 4.54 -2.73 -18.25
C THR A 76 5.47 -2.18 -19.32
N PRO A 77 5.19 -1.02 -19.94
CA PRO A 77 6.00 -0.47 -21.02
C PRO A 77 7.29 0.19 -20.50
N THR A 78 8.16 -0.60 -19.87
CA THR A 78 9.49 -0.19 -19.40
C THR A 78 10.56 -0.64 -20.38
N TYR A 79 11.74 -0.02 -20.29
CA TYR A 79 12.90 -0.47 -21.06
C TYR A 79 13.27 -1.92 -20.71
N GLU A 80 13.25 -2.25 -19.42
CA GLU A 80 13.61 -3.55 -18.88
C GLU A 80 12.67 -4.64 -19.39
N SER A 81 11.35 -4.44 -19.30
CA SER A 81 10.37 -5.41 -19.77
C SER A 81 10.48 -5.62 -21.28
N ILE A 82 10.57 -4.54 -22.06
CA ILE A 82 10.67 -4.65 -23.52
C ILE A 82 11.99 -5.29 -23.95
N ASN A 83 13.11 -4.95 -23.31
CA ASN A 83 14.39 -5.57 -23.63
C ASN A 83 14.37 -7.08 -23.36
N LYS A 84 13.71 -7.54 -22.29
CA LYS A 84 13.53 -8.98 -22.04
C LYS A 84 12.69 -9.67 -23.12
N VAL A 85 11.62 -9.04 -23.60
CA VAL A 85 10.86 -9.59 -24.75
C VAL A 85 11.74 -9.72 -25.99
N ILE A 86 12.62 -8.75 -26.24
CA ILE A 86 13.55 -8.79 -27.37
C ILE A 86 14.59 -9.91 -27.18
N GLU A 87 15.07 -10.11 -25.96
CA GLU A 87 16.00 -11.18 -25.61
C GLU A 87 15.41 -12.58 -25.80
N ASP A 88 14.11 -12.76 -25.55
CA ASP A 88 13.37 -14.01 -25.78
C ASP A 88 13.38 -14.49 -27.24
N ARG A 89 13.81 -13.63 -28.18
CA ARG A 89 14.02 -13.98 -29.59
C ARG A 89 15.50 -14.14 -29.98
N LYS A 90 16.41 -13.40 -29.34
CA LYS A 90 17.80 -13.23 -29.80
C LYS A 90 18.57 -14.54 -29.94
N ASN A 91 18.37 -15.51 -29.03
CA ASN A 91 19.09 -16.79 -29.01
C ASN A 91 18.23 -17.97 -29.51
N GLY A 92 17.40 -17.71 -30.51
CA GLY A 92 16.33 -18.61 -30.96
C GLY A 92 15.02 -18.26 -30.25
N PRO A 93 13.88 -18.30 -30.97
CA PRO A 93 12.61 -17.88 -30.40
C PRO A 93 12.16 -18.84 -29.29
N LEU A 94 11.78 -18.29 -28.13
CA LEU A 94 11.15 -19.07 -27.07
C LEU A 94 9.74 -19.56 -27.46
N TYR A 95 9.02 -18.80 -28.27
CA TYR A 95 7.61 -19.06 -28.63
C TYR A 95 7.41 -19.05 -30.16
N ALA A 96 6.30 -19.57 -30.66
CA ALA A 96 5.98 -19.59 -32.11
C ALA A 96 5.67 -18.19 -32.67
N GLY A 97 5.16 -17.31 -31.82
CA GLY A 97 4.77 -15.94 -32.12
C GLY A 97 4.37 -15.22 -30.84
N VAL A 98 4.42 -13.90 -30.85
CA VAL A 98 4.17 -13.06 -29.67
C VAL A 98 3.06 -12.05 -29.94
N HIS A 99 2.22 -11.87 -28.92
CA HIS A 99 1.16 -10.87 -28.87
C HIS A 99 1.47 -9.94 -27.70
N LEU A 100 1.77 -8.67 -28.00
CA LEU A 100 2.23 -7.70 -27.01
C LEU A 100 1.07 -6.82 -26.53
N PHE A 101 0.73 -6.95 -25.25
CA PHE A 101 -0.27 -6.15 -24.58
C PHE A 101 0.41 -5.29 -23.52
N PHE A 102 0.49 -3.99 -23.75
CA PHE A 102 1.09 -3.08 -22.78
C PHE A 102 0.06 -2.64 -21.75
N THR A 103 0.43 -2.58 -20.46
CA THR A 103 -0.45 -2.07 -19.39
C THR A 103 -0.87 -0.62 -19.63
N SER A 104 -0.04 0.17 -20.30
CA SER A 104 -0.32 1.51 -20.79
C SER A 104 0.44 1.80 -22.08
N ARG A 105 0.13 2.91 -22.76
CA ARG A 105 0.81 3.28 -24.01
C ARG A 105 2.31 3.51 -23.78
N PRO A 106 3.21 2.78 -24.48
CA PRO A 106 4.64 3.05 -24.43
C PRO A 106 4.99 4.39 -25.08
N ASP A 107 6.08 5.01 -24.62
CA ASP A 107 6.63 6.18 -25.29
C ASP A 107 7.20 5.83 -26.67
N ASP A 108 7.22 6.80 -27.59
CA ASP A 108 7.61 6.58 -28.99
C ASP A 108 8.98 5.92 -29.16
N ARG A 109 9.93 6.18 -28.24
CA ARG A 109 11.24 5.53 -28.22
C ARG A 109 11.15 4.03 -27.98
N LEU A 110 10.31 3.63 -27.03
CA LEU A 110 10.10 2.22 -26.70
C LEU A 110 9.31 1.51 -27.80
N LEU A 111 8.31 2.19 -28.40
CA LEU A 111 7.61 1.67 -29.57
C LEU A 111 8.56 1.40 -30.74
N HIS A 112 9.44 2.36 -31.05
CA HIS A 112 10.45 2.18 -32.11
C HIS A 112 11.41 1.03 -31.78
N MET A 113 11.79 0.85 -30.52
CA MET A 113 12.65 -0.26 -30.09
C MET A 113 12.00 -1.62 -30.34
N VAL A 114 10.70 -1.76 -30.07
CA VAL A 114 9.92 -2.96 -30.39
C VAL A 114 9.89 -3.19 -31.90
N ASP A 115 9.48 -2.17 -32.66
CA ASP A 115 9.23 -2.28 -34.11
C ASP A 115 10.51 -2.55 -34.91
N SER A 116 11.67 -2.14 -34.41
CA SER A 116 12.98 -2.40 -35.03
C SER A 116 13.62 -3.73 -34.63
N SER A 117 13.25 -4.29 -33.47
CA SER A 117 13.88 -5.50 -32.93
C SER A 117 13.08 -6.78 -33.17
N LEU A 118 11.75 -6.68 -33.27
CA LEU A 118 10.85 -7.82 -33.45
C LEU A 118 10.26 -7.82 -34.86
N PRO A 119 10.52 -8.87 -35.68
CA PRO A 119 9.95 -8.99 -37.01
C PRO A 119 8.43 -9.12 -36.99
N LYS A 120 7.75 -8.59 -38.02
CA LYS A 120 6.28 -8.52 -38.11
C LYS A 120 5.62 -9.91 -38.15
N GLU A 121 6.30 -10.91 -38.71
CA GLU A 121 5.84 -12.29 -38.72
C GLU A 121 5.86 -12.95 -37.33
N TYR A 122 6.69 -12.41 -36.42
CA TYR A 122 6.79 -12.88 -35.04
C TYR A 122 5.86 -12.10 -34.11
N MET A 123 5.84 -10.77 -34.22
CA MET A 123 4.93 -9.90 -33.47
C MET A 123 3.58 -9.82 -34.17
N ARG A 124 2.66 -10.72 -33.78
CA ARG A 124 1.36 -10.89 -34.44
C ARG A 124 0.33 -9.83 -34.07
N GLN A 125 0.36 -9.37 -32.82
CA GLN A 125 -0.55 -8.33 -32.30
C GLN A 125 0.20 -7.39 -31.35
N ARG A 126 -0.24 -6.12 -31.32
CA ARG A 126 0.19 -5.12 -30.33
C ARG A 126 -1.01 -4.29 -29.89
N HIS A 127 -1.29 -4.24 -28.59
CA HIS A 127 -2.42 -3.48 -28.03
C HIS A 127 -2.04 -2.79 -26.72
N ASP A 128 -2.69 -1.64 -26.45
CA ASP A 128 -2.56 -0.91 -25.20
C ASP A 128 -3.79 -1.19 -24.32
N LEU A 129 -3.57 -1.79 -23.16
CA LEU A 129 -4.63 -2.21 -22.25
C LEU A 129 -5.16 -1.08 -21.37
N PHE A 130 -4.36 -0.09 -20.98
CA PHE A 130 -4.80 0.98 -20.07
C PHE A 130 -5.33 0.48 -18.72
N ILE A 131 -4.54 -0.36 -18.05
CA ILE A 131 -4.86 -1.01 -16.76
C ILE A 131 -3.86 -0.66 -15.64
N GLU A 132 -3.15 0.47 -15.73
CA GLU A 132 -2.15 0.94 -14.75
C GLU A 132 -2.73 1.38 -13.37
N PHE A 133 -3.54 0.53 -12.74
CA PHE A 133 -4.07 0.72 -11.40
C PHE A 133 -4.50 -0.62 -10.79
N HIS A 134 -4.51 -0.68 -9.47
CA HIS A 134 -4.98 -1.85 -8.72
C HIS A 134 -6.41 -1.58 -8.24
N ALA A 135 -7.32 -2.52 -8.49
CA ALA A 135 -8.66 -2.49 -7.90
C ALA A 135 -8.55 -3.00 -6.46
N LYS A 136 -8.55 -2.08 -5.49
CA LYS A 136 -8.44 -2.43 -4.07
C LYS A 136 -9.76 -2.89 -3.49
N GLU A 137 -10.84 -2.28 -3.96
CA GLU A 137 -12.20 -2.62 -3.60
C GLU A 137 -13.11 -2.31 -4.78
N ALA A 138 -14.40 -2.63 -4.66
CA ALA A 138 -15.38 -2.36 -5.71
C ALA A 138 -15.38 -0.89 -6.19
N HIS A 139 -15.22 0.07 -5.28
CA HIS A 139 -15.19 1.52 -5.58
C HIS A 139 -13.84 2.18 -5.31
N VAL A 140 -12.79 1.41 -5.01
CA VAL A 140 -11.46 1.94 -4.64
C VAL A 140 -10.38 1.47 -5.59
N TYR A 141 -9.64 2.42 -6.17
CA TYR A 141 -8.41 2.13 -6.92
C TYR A 141 -7.17 2.73 -6.26
N SER A 142 -6.01 2.11 -6.48
CA SER A 142 -4.72 2.58 -5.98
C SER A 142 -3.65 2.44 -7.05
N PHE A 143 -2.66 3.34 -7.03
CA PHE A 143 -1.45 3.20 -7.87
C PHE A 143 -0.30 2.48 -7.16
N GLU A 144 -0.53 2.03 -5.91
CA GLU A 144 0.46 1.34 -5.05
C GLU A 144 1.84 2.02 -5.02
N SER A 145 1.84 3.36 -4.98
CA SER A 145 3.07 4.17 -4.99
C SER A 145 3.13 5.05 -3.74
N PRO A 146 3.52 4.49 -2.58
CA PRO A 146 3.85 5.28 -1.39
C PRO A 146 4.99 6.27 -1.66
N SER A 147 5.92 5.94 -2.57
CA SER A 147 6.96 6.86 -3.10
C SER A 147 6.43 8.24 -3.45
N SER A 148 5.26 8.25 -4.10
CA SER A 148 4.74 9.45 -4.72
C SER A 148 4.52 10.53 -3.67
N PHE A 149 4.28 10.18 -2.40
CA PHE A 149 4.21 11.15 -1.32
C PHE A 149 5.49 11.98 -1.21
N PHE A 150 6.66 11.34 -1.15
CA PHE A 150 7.94 12.03 -1.07
C PHE A 150 8.23 12.84 -2.33
N LYS A 151 7.98 12.27 -3.52
CA LYS A 151 8.19 12.96 -4.79
C LYS A 151 7.27 14.17 -4.98
N LEU A 152 6.06 14.15 -4.40
CA LEU A 152 5.08 15.23 -4.50
C LEU A 152 5.28 16.32 -3.43
N TYR A 153 5.65 15.95 -2.20
CA TYR A 153 5.61 16.85 -1.05
C TYR A 153 6.98 17.17 -0.44
N SER A 154 8.02 16.41 -0.75
CA SER A 154 9.37 16.74 -0.27
C SER A 154 9.91 17.94 -1.04
N PRO A 155 10.31 19.03 -0.36
CA PRO A 155 10.92 20.19 -1.02
C PRO A 155 12.29 19.85 -1.60
N ALA A 156 12.89 18.75 -1.16
CA ALA A 156 14.20 18.33 -1.64
C ALA A 156 14.09 17.54 -2.94
N ASP A 157 12.93 16.96 -3.31
CA ASP A 157 12.80 16.05 -4.45
C ASP A 157 12.77 16.79 -5.80
N THR A 158 13.43 16.20 -6.80
CA THR A 158 13.55 16.74 -8.17
C THR A 158 12.62 16.04 -9.17
N GLU A 159 11.98 14.94 -8.76
CA GLU A 159 11.12 14.10 -9.60
C GLU A 159 9.68 14.59 -9.67
N PHE A 160 9.33 15.70 -9.02
CA PHE A 160 7.96 16.21 -8.92
C PHE A 160 7.22 16.24 -10.28
N ASP A 161 7.78 16.90 -11.29
CA ASP A 161 7.12 17.02 -12.61
C ASP A 161 7.08 15.69 -13.37
N ASN A 162 8.06 14.80 -13.16
CA ASN A 162 8.09 13.46 -13.75
C ASN A 162 7.00 12.56 -13.12
N GLU A 163 6.90 12.58 -11.79
CA GLU A 163 5.90 11.84 -11.04
C GLU A 163 4.47 12.29 -11.42
N LEU A 164 4.23 13.59 -11.63
CA LEU A 164 2.94 14.06 -12.12
C LEU A 164 2.58 13.50 -13.52
N ARG A 165 3.56 13.34 -14.42
CA ARG A 165 3.33 12.74 -15.74
C ARG A 165 3.00 11.26 -15.62
N ILE A 166 3.70 10.54 -14.75
CA ILE A 166 3.41 9.12 -14.46
C ILE A 166 1.98 8.99 -13.93
N ILE A 167 1.62 9.76 -12.91
CA ILE A 167 0.27 9.76 -12.33
C ILE A 167 -0.79 10.11 -13.39
N ALA A 168 -0.51 11.06 -14.30
CA ALA A 168 -1.44 11.42 -15.36
C ALA A 168 -1.73 10.25 -16.33
N LYS A 169 -0.70 9.50 -16.74
CA LYS A 169 -0.86 8.29 -17.56
C LYS A 169 -1.62 7.17 -16.83
N LYS A 170 -1.42 7.02 -15.52
CA LYS A 170 -2.19 6.08 -14.70
C LYS A 170 -3.66 6.50 -14.57
N LEU A 171 -3.93 7.79 -14.40
CA LEU A 171 -5.32 8.33 -14.39
C LEU A 171 -6.00 8.21 -15.75
N LEU A 172 -5.26 8.36 -16.85
CA LEU A 172 -5.77 8.04 -18.19
C LEU A 172 -6.24 6.58 -18.24
N SER A 173 -5.45 5.65 -17.68
CA SER A 173 -5.80 4.23 -17.62
C SER A 173 -7.10 3.97 -16.86
N VAL A 174 -7.27 4.62 -15.71
CA VAL A 174 -8.51 4.59 -14.90
C VAL A 174 -9.72 5.05 -15.72
N CYS A 175 -9.60 6.19 -16.42
CA CYS A 175 -10.70 6.74 -17.23
C CYS A 175 -11.08 5.84 -18.41
N ILE A 176 -10.09 5.35 -19.16
CA ILE A 176 -10.30 4.48 -20.32
C ILE A 176 -10.87 3.13 -19.91
N SER A 177 -10.35 2.52 -18.84
CA SER A 177 -10.87 1.26 -18.31
C SER A 177 -12.35 1.37 -17.94
N MET A 178 -12.75 2.49 -17.34
CA MET A 178 -14.15 2.76 -17.00
C MET A 178 -15.03 3.20 -18.17
N GLY A 179 -14.46 3.44 -19.37
CA GLY A 179 -15.21 3.94 -20.53
C GLY A 179 -15.62 5.41 -20.42
N GLU A 180 -14.90 6.22 -19.62
CA GLU A 180 -15.30 7.58 -19.27
C GLU A 180 -14.37 8.64 -19.91
N ASN A 181 -14.95 9.66 -20.54
CA ASN A 181 -14.27 10.91 -20.89
C ASN A 181 -14.76 12.01 -19.95
N PRO A 182 -14.30 12.08 -18.69
CA PRO A 182 -14.89 12.96 -17.70
C PRO A 182 -14.57 14.44 -17.92
N LEU A 183 -15.40 15.33 -17.37
CA LEU A 183 -15.00 16.73 -17.12
C LEU A 183 -14.07 16.77 -15.91
N ILE A 184 -12.94 17.46 -16.01
CA ILE A 184 -11.95 17.48 -14.92
C ILE A 184 -12.13 18.73 -14.08
N ARG A 185 -12.31 18.55 -12.77
CA ARG A 185 -12.22 19.59 -11.74
C ARG A 185 -10.97 19.38 -10.91
N TYR A 186 -10.37 20.47 -10.42
CA TYR A 186 -9.21 20.38 -9.55
C TYR A 186 -9.32 21.32 -8.36
N GLN A 187 -8.72 20.92 -7.23
CA GLN A 187 -8.61 21.79 -6.07
C GLN A 187 -7.68 22.97 -6.35
N ARG A 188 -8.18 24.19 -6.18
CA ARG A 188 -7.38 25.41 -6.20
C ARG A 188 -7.18 25.89 -4.77
N SER A 189 -5.92 25.91 -4.31
CA SER A 189 -5.60 26.52 -3.02
C SER A 189 -5.70 28.04 -3.12
N LEU A 190 -6.73 28.62 -2.50
CA LEU A 190 -6.98 30.08 -2.48
C LEU A 190 -6.31 30.80 -1.31
N ASP A 191 -6.09 30.12 -0.18
CA ASP A 191 -5.76 30.78 1.10
C ASP A 191 -4.43 30.33 1.74
N SER A 192 -3.84 29.23 1.27
CA SER A 192 -2.59 28.70 1.83
C SER A 192 -1.48 28.74 0.77
N ASP A 193 -0.41 29.47 1.08
CA ASP A 193 0.80 29.46 0.28
C ASP A 193 1.71 28.33 0.80
N HIS A 194 1.82 27.27 0.02
CA HIS A 194 2.69 26.13 0.27
C HIS A 194 3.31 25.65 -1.04
N ALA A 195 4.43 24.94 -0.95
CA ALA A 195 5.24 24.53 -2.11
C ALA A 195 4.42 23.73 -3.14
N THR A 196 3.46 22.94 -2.67
CA THR A 196 2.64 22.04 -3.50
C THR A 196 1.31 22.63 -3.97
N LYS A 197 1.04 23.93 -3.75
CA LYS A 197 -0.27 24.56 -4.09
C LYS A 197 -0.69 24.42 -5.56
N ALA A 198 0.29 24.28 -6.45
CA ALA A 198 0.08 24.12 -7.89
C ALA A 198 -0.12 22.65 -8.33
N LEU A 199 0.07 21.68 -7.42
CA LEU A 199 0.04 20.25 -7.72
C LEU A 199 -1.28 19.82 -8.36
N PRO A 200 -2.48 20.08 -7.78
CA PRO A 200 -3.73 19.64 -8.40
C PRO A 200 -3.95 20.23 -9.80
N TYR A 201 -3.60 21.51 -9.99
CA TYR A 201 -3.72 22.19 -11.28
C TYR A 201 -2.80 21.58 -12.34
N LYS A 202 -1.50 21.43 -12.02
CA LYS A 202 -0.52 20.83 -12.96
C LYS A 202 -0.94 19.42 -13.35
N LEU A 203 -1.36 18.60 -12.38
CA LEU A 203 -1.83 17.24 -12.65
C LEU A 203 -3.09 17.24 -13.52
N ALA A 204 -4.07 18.10 -13.22
CA ALA A 204 -5.30 18.17 -13.99
C ALA A 204 -5.09 18.58 -15.45
N MET A 205 -4.17 19.51 -15.72
CA MET A 205 -3.77 19.86 -17.08
C MET A 205 -3.10 18.69 -17.81
N LEU A 206 -2.21 17.95 -17.15
CA LEU A 206 -1.58 16.76 -17.74
C LEU A 206 -2.61 15.69 -18.08
N VAL A 207 -3.52 15.37 -17.15
CA VAL A 207 -4.60 14.40 -17.39
C VAL A 207 -5.52 14.85 -18.51
N GLN A 208 -5.86 16.15 -18.57
CA GLN A 208 -6.65 16.71 -19.67
C GLN A 208 -5.98 16.48 -21.03
N ASN A 209 -4.68 16.77 -21.12
CA ASN A 209 -3.93 16.62 -22.36
C ASN A 209 -3.83 15.15 -22.80
N GLU A 210 -3.62 14.23 -21.86
CA GLU A 210 -3.60 12.79 -22.12
C GLU A 210 -4.98 12.31 -22.63
N LEU A 211 -6.07 12.69 -21.95
CA LEU A 211 -7.43 12.35 -22.37
C LEU A 211 -7.78 12.90 -23.74
N ASP A 212 -7.49 14.18 -24.00
CA ASP A 212 -7.76 14.79 -25.31
C ASP A 212 -6.98 14.10 -26.42
N SER A 213 -5.72 13.73 -26.15
CA SER A 213 -4.87 13.03 -27.11
C SER A 213 -5.39 11.63 -27.40
N TYR A 214 -5.87 10.92 -26.38
CA TYR A 214 -6.51 9.62 -26.55
C TYR A 214 -7.80 9.72 -27.36
N VAL A 215 -8.70 10.66 -27.04
CA VAL A 215 -9.97 10.87 -27.75
C VAL A 215 -9.73 11.21 -29.23
N ARG A 216 -8.75 12.08 -29.54
CA ARG A 216 -8.40 12.41 -30.93
C ARG A 216 -7.95 11.19 -31.74
N LEU A 217 -7.25 10.25 -31.10
CA LEU A 217 -6.75 9.03 -31.74
C LEU A 217 -7.79 7.90 -31.77
N ASN A 218 -8.87 8.01 -30.98
CA ASN A 218 -9.90 6.98 -30.83
C ASN A 218 -11.30 7.61 -30.98
N PRO A 219 -11.78 7.87 -32.22
CA PRO A 219 -13.06 8.54 -32.47
C PRO A 219 -14.29 7.82 -31.88
N GLY A 220 -14.19 6.52 -31.63
CA GLY A 220 -15.23 5.72 -30.98
C GLY A 220 -15.29 5.86 -29.45
N PHE A 221 -14.42 6.67 -28.85
CA PHE A 221 -14.37 6.90 -27.41
C PHE A 221 -14.87 8.31 -27.04
N PRO A 222 -15.69 8.47 -25.98
CA PRO A 222 -16.23 7.43 -25.11
C PRO A 222 -17.29 6.57 -25.83
N PRO A 223 -17.64 5.37 -25.30
CA PRO A 223 -18.69 4.53 -25.86
C PRO A 223 -20.00 5.32 -26.01
N GLN A 224 -20.49 5.44 -27.25
CA GLN A 224 -21.65 6.29 -27.60
C GLN A 224 -22.96 5.75 -27.03
N ASP A 225 -23.03 4.44 -26.75
CA ASP A 225 -24.22 3.76 -26.25
C ASP A 225 -24.42 3.91 -24.73
N SER A 226 -23.57 4.69 -24.04
CA SER A 226 -23.70 4.88 -22.60
C SER A 226 -24.95 5.70 -22.28
N PRO A 227 -25.94 5.17 -21.53
CA PRO A 227 -27.09 5.95 -21.08
C PRO A 227 -26.71 6.97 -19.99
N ARG A 228 -25.45 6.95 -19.53
CA ARG A 228 -24.95 7.81 -18.46
C ARG A 228 -24.47 9.15 -19.04
N PRO A 229 -24.83 10.27 -18.41
CA PRO A 229 -24.20 11.56 -18.67
C PRO A 229 -22.69 11.47 -18.46
N ARG A 230 -21.98 12.44 -19.06
CA ARG A 230 -20.54 12.59 -18.91
C ARG A 230 -20.12 12.61 -17.43
N GLY A 231 -19.17 11.75 -17.07
CA GLY A 231 -18.61 11.71 -15.72
C GLY A 231 -17.81 12.96 -15.36
N ILE A 232 -17.38 13.03 -14.09
CA ILE A 232 -16.52 14.09 -13.56
C ILE A 232 -15.33 13.46 -12.86
N LEU A 233 -14.14 13.99 -13.10
CA LEU A 233 -12.91 13.63 -12.42
C LEU A 233 -12.50 14.77 -11.49
N PHE A 234 -12.48 14.52 -10.18
CA PHE A 234 -11.92 15.42 -9.17
C PHE A 234 -10.45 15.09 -8.94
N ILE A 235 -9.58 16.09 -9.08
CA ILE A 235 -8.15 15.98 -8.73
C ILE A 235 -7.88 16.89 -7.54
N VAL A 236 -7.53 16.30 -6.41
CA VAL A 236 -7.24 16.98 -5.15
C VAL A 236 -5.91 16.50 -4.59
N ASP A 237 -5.35 17.21 -3.62
CA ASP A 237 -4.14 16.80 -2.91
C ASP A 237 -4.42 16.65 -1.40
N ARG A 238 -3.42 16.35 -0.57
CA ARG A 238 -3.61 16.20 0.88
C ARG A 238 -3.98 17.46 1.63
N THR A 239 -3.78 18.63 1.03
CA THR A 239 -4.18 19.89 1.68
C THR A 239 -5.69 20.09 1.72
N ILE A 240 -6.48 19.25 1.02
CA ILE A 240 -7.95 19.26 1.15
C ILE A 240 -8.40 18.94 2.58
N ASP A 241 -7.69 18.01 3.25
CA ASP A 241 -8.02 17.52 4.58
C ASP A 241 -6.77 16.99 5.28
N MET A 242 -6.25 17.77 6.23
CA MET A 242 -5.15 17.35 7.09
C MET A 242 -5.63 16.87 8.46
N TYR A 243 -6.95 16.83 8.74
CA TYR A 243 -7.47 16.28 9.99
C TYR A 243 -7.71 14.77 9.86
N ALA A 244 -8.36 14.34 8.77
CA ALA A 244 -8.74 12.93 8.56
C ALA A 244 -7.57 11.93 8.74
N PRO A 245 -6.33 12.21 8.27
CA PRO A 245 -5.22 11.27 8.45
C PRO A 245 -4.76 11.05 9.90
N PHE A 246 -5.12 11.92 10.85
CA PHE A 246 -4.68 11.80 12.25
C PHE A 246 -5.78 11.33 13.20
N LEU A 247 -7.04 11.33 12.78
CA LEU A 247 -8.17 10.94 13.61
C LEU A 247 -8.21 9.43 13.82
N HIS A 248 -8.50 8.99 15.04
CA HIS A 248 -8.97 7.62 15.27
C HIS A 248 -10.37 7.48 14.68
N GLU A 249 -10.53 6.50 13.79
CA GLU A 249 -11.79 6.21 13.12
C GLU A 249 -12.34 4.88 13.63
N PHE A 250 -13.58 4.88 14.10
CA PHE A 250 -14.19 3.71 14.76
C PHE A 250 -15.09 2.88 13.85
N THR A 251 -14.99 3.03 12.53
CA THR A 251 -15.58 2.06 11.59
C THR A 251 -14.65 0.88 11.39
N TYR A 252 -15.21 -0.33 11.29
CA TYR A 252 -14.49 -1.59 11.40
C TYR A 252 -13.17 -1.65 10.63
N GLN A 253 -13.19 -1.41 9.31
CA GLN A 253 -11.97 -1.46 8.48
C GLN A 253 -10.95 -0.39 8.85
N ALA A 254 -11.40 0.85 9.10
CA ALA A 254 -10.51 1.95 9.45
C ALA A 254 -9.85 1.72 10.81
N MET A 255 -10.63 1.28 11.80
CA MET A 255 -10.16 0.95 13.14
C MET A 255 -9.18 -0.22 13.13
N ALA A 256 -9.50 -1.29 12.38
CA ALA A 256 -8.63 -2.45 12.27
C ALA A 256 -7.27 -2.09 11.65
N ASN A 257 -7.25 -1.27 10.60
CA ASN A 257 -6.01 -0.83 9.95
C ASN A 257 -5.22 0.23 10.74
N ASP A 258 -5.86 0.97 11.64
CA ASP A 258 -5.19 1.92 12.54
C ASP A 258 -4.53 1.17 13.72
N LEU A 259 -5.25 0.19 14.29
CA LEU A 259 -4.86 -0.42 15.58
C LEU A 259 -4.11 -1.75 15.45
N LEU A 260 -4.33 -2.51 14.38
CA LEU A 260 -3.77 -3.86 14.22
C LEU A 260 -2.68 -3.89 13.13
N PRO A 261 -1.72 -4.83 13.22
CA PRO A 261 -0.68 -5.00 12.22
C PRO A 261 -1.22 -5.69 10.95
N ILE A 262 -2.11 -5.03 10.22
CA ILE A 262 -2.63 -5.52 8.94
C ILE A 262 -1.67 -5.09 7.83
N GLU A 263 -1.04 -6.06 7.18
CA GLU A 263 -0.08 -5.82 6.11
C GLU A 263 -0.81 -5.36 4.84
N ASN A 264 -0.43 -4.17 4.34
CA ASN A 264 -0.99 -3.54 3.14
C ASN A 264 -2.52 -3.43 3.14
N GLY A 265 -3.15 -3.48 4.31
CA GLY A 265 -4.60 -3.47 4.46
C GLY A 265 -5.34 -4.73 4.02
N HIS A 266 -4.61 -5.83 3.75
CA HIS A 266 -5.19 -7.07 3.24
C HIS A 266 -4.81 -8.30 4.05
N LYS A 267 -3.59 -8.39 4.58
CA LYS A 267 -3.12 -9.62 5.23
C LYS A 267 -3.04 -9.44 6.74
N TYR A 268 -3.69 -10.33 7.48
CA TYR A 268 -3.74 -10.30 8.94
C TYR A 268 -3.42 -11.68 9.52
N GLU A 269 -2.46 -11.71 10.46
CA GLU A 269 -2.15 -12.91 11.24
C GLU A 269 -2.92 -12.90 12.56
N TYR A 270 -3.64 -13.99 12.83
CA TYR A 270 -4.47 -14.11 14.03
C TYR A 270 -4.28 -15.46 14.73
N ASN A 271 -4.52 -15.44 16.04
CA ASN A 271 -4.47 -16.65 16.86
C ASN A 271 -5.79 -17.42 16.70
N TYR A 272 -5.66 -18.63 16.15
CA TYR A 272 -6.72 -19.61 15.99
C TYR A 272 -6.64 -20.66 17.10
N THR A 273 -7.80 -21.06 17.62
CA THR A 273 -7.90 -22.13 18.64
C THR A 273 -8.65 -23.32 18.05
N GLY A 274 -7.96 -24.47 17.98
CA GLY A 274 -8.50 -25.74 17.51
C GLY A 274 -9.44 -26.42 18.51
N GLU A 275 -10.08 -27.49 18.07
CA GLU A 275 -11.05 -28.28 18.87
C GLU A 275 -10.41 -28.96 20.09
N ASP A 276 -9.13 -29.29 20.00
CA ASP A 276 -8.31 -29.87 21.06
C ASP A 276 -7.68 -28.81 21.99
N GLY A 277 -8.01 -27.53 21.79
CA GLY A 277 -7.43 -26.40 22.51
C GLY A 277 -6.04 -26.00 22.01
N THR A 278 -5.54 -26.61 20.93
CA THR A 278 -4.28 -26.17 20.32
C THR A 278 -4.40 -24.75 19.78
N GLN A 279 -3.38 -23.93 20.05
CA GLN A 279 -3.27 -22.59 19.48
C GLN A 279 -2.35 -22.63 18.27
N ALA A 280 -2.81 -22.05 17.17
CA ALA A 280 -2.03 -21.88 15.96
C ALA A 280 -2.20 -20.46 15.43
N THR A 281 -1.15 -19.91 14.83
CA THR A 281 -1.26 -18.66 14.07
C THR A 281 -1.74 -19.00 12.65
N LYS A 282 -2.80 -18.35 12.20
CA LYS A 282 -3.31 -18.45 10.83
C LYS A 282 -3.23 -17.09 10.15
N GLU A 283 -3.06 -17.12 8.84
CA GLU A 283 -3.11 -15.95 7.97
C GLU A 283 -4.50 -15.83 7.36
N ALA A 284 -5.05 -14.62 7.38
CA ALA A 284 -6.31 -14.26 6.74
C ALA A 284 -6.08 -13.17 5.69
N ILE A 285 -6.79 -13.30 4.57
CA ILE A 285 -6.83 -12.29 3.49
C ILE A 285 -8.18 -11.57 3.55
N LEU A 286 -8.11 -10.25 3.73
CA LEU A 286 -9.23 -9.31 3.83
C LEU A 286 -9.43 -8.65 2.46
N ASP A 287 -10.34 -9.20 1.66
CA ASP A 287 -10.62 -8.75 0.30
C ASP A 287 -12.12 -8.84 -0.05
N GLU A 288 -12.46 -8.52 -1.30
CA GLU A 288 -13.82 -8.55 -1.84
C GLU A 288 -14.43 -9.97 -1.93
N SER A 289 -13.63 -11.03 -1.74
CA SER A 289 -14.13 -12.41 -1.70
C SER A 289 -14.68 -12.80 -0.33
N ASP A 290 -14.35 -12.03 0.72
CA ASP A 290 -14.93 -12.19 2.04
C ASP A 290 -16.21 -11.35 2.21
N LYS A 291 -17.35 -12.02 2.09
CA LYS A 291 -18.67 -11.40 2.26
C LYS A 291 -18.88 -10.76 3.63
N ILE A 292 -18.31 -11.34 4.70
CA ILE A 292 -18.47 -10.76 6.04
C ILE A 292 -17.70 -9.44 6.11
N TRP A 293 -16.45 -9.43 5.64
CA TRP A 293 -15.65 -8.21 5.51
C TRP A 293 -16.39 -7.10 4.74
N VAL A 294 -16.88 -7.40 3.54
CA VAL A 294 -17.57 -6.41 2.68
C VAL A 294 -18.83 -5.86 3.36
N GLU A 295 -19.57 -6.70 4.07
CA GLU A 295 -20.80 -6.27 4.75
C GLU A 295 -20.54 -5.37 5.96
N ILE A 296 -19.48 -5.64 6.73
CA ILE A 296 -19.23 -4.95 8.02
C ILE A 296 -18.17 -3.85 7.95
N ARG A 297 -17.32 -3.80 6.89
CA ARG A 297 -16.14 -2.91 6.82
C ARG A 297 -16.41 -1.44 7.10
N HIS A 298 -17.57 -0.94 6.71
CA HIS A 298 -17.94 0.46 6.85
C HIS A 298 -18.86 0.74 8.05
N LYS A 299 -19.27 -0.28 8.80
CA LYS A 299 -20.09 -0.11 10.01
C LYS A 299 -19.23 0.41 11.17
N HIS A 300 -19.83 1.22 12.03
CA HIS A 300 -19.22 1.58 13.31
C HIS A 300 -18.95 0.30 14.13
N MET A 301 -17.86 0.22 14.91
CA MET A 301 -17.44 -0.99 15.61
C MET A 301 -18.56 -1.57 16.49
N LYS A 302 -19.33 -0.70 17.15
CA LYS A 302 -20.54 -1.09 17.88
C LYS A 302 -21.55 -1.85 16.99
N ASP A 303 -21.97 -1.24 15.88
CA ASP A 303 -22.94 -1.84 14.94
C ASP A 303 -22.38 -3.10 14.27
N CYS A 304 -21.06 -3.14 14.06
CA CYS A 304 -20.35 -4.31 13.54
C CYS A 304 -20.46 -5.49 14.52
N ILE A 305 -20.15 -5.27 15.80
CA ILE A 305 -20.27 -6.30 16.85
C ILE A 305 -21.72 -6.78 16.98
N ASP A 306 -22.68 -5.85 16.98
CA ASP A 306 -24.12 -6.19 17.02
C ASP A 306 -24.53 -7.04 15.81
N LYS A 307 -24.06 -6.70 14.60
CA LYS A 307 -24.31 -7.49 13.38
C LYS A 307 -23.67 -8.87 13.44
N LEU A 308 -22.40 -8.96 13.84
CA LEU A 308 -21.69 -10.23 13.99
C LEU A 308 -22.38 -11.16 14.98
N MET A 309 -22.81 -10.62 16.14
CA MET A 309 -23.58 -11.37 17.14
C MET A 309 -24.91 -11.85 16.58
N LYS A 310 -25.63 -11.00 15.85
CA LYS A 310 -26.90 -11.35 15.22
C LYS A 310 -26.71 -12.49 14.21
N ASP A 311 -25.80 -12.33 13.26
CA ASP A 311 -25.57 -13.30 12.18
C ASP A 311 -25.12 -14.66 12.71
N PHE A 312 -24.28 -14.65 13.74
CA PHE A 312 -23.82 -15.87 14.37
C PHE A 312 -24.93 -16.61 15.11
N ASN A 313 -25.78 -15.89 15.85
CA ASN A 313 -26.92 -16.49 16.55
C ASN A 313 -28.01 -16.98 15.57
N GLU A 314 -28.23 -16.27 14.46
CA GLU A 314 -29.08 -16.74 13.36
C GLU A 314 -28.51 -18.03 12.75
N PHE A 315 -27.20 -18.06 12.49
CA PHE A 315 -26.51 -19.25 12.01
C PHE A 315 -26.65 -20.47 12.96
N LEU A 316 -26.54 -20.28 14.28
CA LEU A 316 -26.76 -21.36 15.25
C LEU A 316 -28.21 -21.86 15.25
N THR A 317 -29.18 -20.97 15.02
CA THR A 317 -30.61 -21.31 14.98
C THR A 317 -30.96 -22.10 13.71
N ASP A 318 -30.38 -21.72 12.57
CA ASP A 318 -30.68 -22.34 11.27
C ASP A 318 -30.06 -23.74 11.10
N ASN A 319 -28.99 -24.05 11.84
CA ASN A 319 -28.30 -25.34 11.76
C ASN A 319 -28.65 -26.21 12.98
N GLN A 320 -29.64 -27.09 12.80
CA GLN A 320 -30.22 -27.93 13.86
C GLN A 320 -29.17 -28.72 14.66
N GLY A 321 -29.11 -28.47 15.97
CA GLY A 321 -28.16 -29.09 16.92
C GLY A 321 -27.91 -28.26 18.18
N PHE A 322 -28.26 -26.97 18.17
CA PHE A 322 -28.13 -26.03 19.29
C PHE A 322 -29.51 -25.67 19.85
N ALA A 323 -29.68 -25.69 21.18
CA ALA A 323 -30.93 -25.31 21.81
C ALA A 323 -31.05 -23.77 21.90
N GLU A 324 -32.26 -23.22 22.06
CA GLU A 324 -32.46 -21.77 22.32
C GLU A 324 -31.68 -21.23 23.55
N LYS A 325 -31.16 -22.12 24.40
CA LYS A 325 -30.31 -21.82 25.56
C LYS A 325 -28.84 -21.55 25.21
N ASP A 326 -28.43 -21.83 23.98
CA ASP A 326 -27.06 -21.65 23.47
C ASP A 326 -26.98 -20.37 22.61
N LYS A 327 -27.35 -19.21 23.15
CA LYS A 327 -27.14 -17.92 22.48
C LYS A 327 -25.87 -17.27 23.00
N ALA A 328 -25.00 -16.85 22.09
CA ALA A 328 -23.84 -16.06 22.48
C ALA A 328 -24.29 -14.63 22.85
N VAL A 329 -23.90 -14.18 24.04
CA VAL A 329 -24.27 -12.86 24.57
C VAL A 329 -23.13 -11.83 24.45
N ASN A 330 -21.91 -12.28 24.17
CA ASN A 330 -20.74 -11.44 23.94
C ASN A 330 -19.73 -12.14 23.02
N LEU A 331 -18.70 -11.39 22.56
CA LEU A 331 -17.66 -11.89 21.65
C LEU A 331 -16.87 -13.09 22.19
N ASN A 332 -16.63 -13.17 23.50
CA ASN A 332 -15.89 -14.29 24.10
C ASN A 332 -16.70 -15.59 24.05
N ASP A 333 -18.01 -15.50 24.29
CA ASP A 333 -18.90 -16.65 24.22
C ASP A 333 -19.01 -17.14 22.78
N MET A 334 -19.13 -16.23 21.81
CA MET A 334 -19.08 -16.58 20.38
C MET A 334 -17.80 -17.34 20.04
N LYS A 335 -16.63 -16.85 20.45
CA LYS A 335 -15.34 -17.48 20.17
C LYS A 335 -15.24 -18.89 20.76
N LYS A 336 -15.73 -19.09 21.98
CA LYS A 336 -15.77 -20.41 22.63
C LYS A 336 -16.72 -21.37 21.92
N MET A 337 -17.92 -20.91 21.58
CA MET A 337 -18.92 -21.72 20.87
C MET A 337 -18.43 -22.08 19.46
N LEU A 338 -17.76 -21.15 18.79
CA LEU A 338 -17.16 -21.37 17.48
C LEU A 338 -16.14 -22.52 17.50
N ALA A 339 -15.36 -22.64 18.58
CA ALA A 339 -14.43 -23.75 18.76
C ALA A 339 -15.13 -25.12 18.78
N THR A 340 -16.38 -25.19 19.29
CA THR A 340 -17.16 -26.42 19.45
C THR A 340 -17.91 -26.88 18.19
N LEU A 341 -17.83 -26.14 17.07
CA LEU A 341 -18.49 -26.45 15.81
C LEU A 341 -17.58 -27.21 14.83
N PRO A 342 -17.69 -28.54 14.68
CA PRO A 342 -16.84 -29.31 13.76
C PRO A 342 -17.35 -29.33 12.30
N GLN A 343 -18.66 -29.17 12.07
CA GLN A 343 -19.29 -29.41 10.76
C GLN A 343 -19.20 -28.21 9.77
N PHE A 344 -18.75 -27.04 10.22
CA PHE A 344 -18.80 -25.79 9.43
C PHE A 344 -17.46 -25.06 9.34
N GLN A 345 -16.39 -25.77 8.97
CA GLN A 345 -15.01 -25.24 9.02
C GLN A 345 -14.80 -23.94 8.22
N ASN A 346 -15.31 -23.83 6.99
CA ASN A 346 -15.14 -22.59 6.20
C ASN A 346 -15.81 -21.36 6.84
N MET A 347 -17.00 -21.55 7.42
CA MET A 347 -17.72 -20.48 8.10
C MET A 347 -17.06 -20.14 9.45
N LYS A 348 -16.61 -21.18 10.15
CA LYS A 348 -15.83 -21.09 11.38
C LYS A 348 -14.59 -20.23 11.20
N GLU A 349 -13.84 -20.45 10.12
CA GLU A 349 -12.64 -19.68 9.81
C GLU A 349 -12.96 -18.21 9.57
N LYS A 350 -13.99 -17.90 8.76
CA LYS A 350 -14.38 -16.51 8.48
C LYS A 350 -14.86 -15.77 9.73
N PHE A 351 -15.76 -16.34 10.53
CA PHE A 351 -16.17 -15.71 11.79
C PHE A 351 -15.01 -15.58 12.78
N SER A 352 -14.10 -16.55 12.84
CA SER A 352 -12.93 -16.50 13.75
C SER A 352 -12.07 -15.27 13.47
N VAL A 353 -11.82 -14.94 12.20
CA VAL A 353 -11.04 -13.77 11.80
C VAL A 353 -11.69 -12.49 12.33
N HIS A 354 -12.97 -12.28 12.03
CA HIS A 354 -13.66 -11.03 12.37
C HIS A 354 -13.91 -10.86 13.87
N LEU A 355 -14.17 -11.95 14.58
CA LEU A 355 -14.28 -11.92 16.04
C LEU A 355 -12.93 -11.61 16.69
N ASN A 356 -11.83 -12.14 16.16
CA ASN A 356 -10.49 -11.85 16.64
C ASN A 356 -10.15 -10.37 16.43
N ILE A 357 -10.36 -9.84 15.23
CA ILE A 357 -10.14 -8.42 14.92
C ILE A 357 -10.97 -7.52 15.84
N ALA A 358 -12.27 -7.76 15.97
CA ALA A 358 -13.14 -6.94 16.83
C ALA A 358 -12.69 -6.99 18.30
N GLN A 359 -12.33 -8.16 18.81
CA GLN A 359 -11.85 -8.34 20.17
C GLN A 359 -10.52 -7.59 20.43
N GLU A 360 -9.54 -7.74 19.55
CA GLU A 360 -8.24 -7.07 19.69
C GLU A 360 -8.38 -5.55 19.55
N CYS A 361 -9.20 -5.06 18.61
CA CYS A 361 -9.51 -3.64 18.49
C CYS A 361 -10.13 -3.06 19.77
N MET A 362 -11.09 -3.76 20.39
CA MET A 362 -11.72 -3.28 21.64
C MET A 362 -10.78 -3.35 22.84
N SER A 363 -9.91 -4.37 22.91
CA SER A 363 -8.84 -4.47 23.90
C SER A 363 -7.90 -3.25 23.81
N LEU A 364 -7.48 -2.88 22.61
CA LEU A 364 -6.66 -1.69 22.35
C LEU A 364 -7.40 -0.39 22.66
N PHE A 365 -8.69 -0.32 22.32
CA PHE A 365 -9.55 0.83 22.62
C PHE A 365 -9.59 1.16 24.11
N GLU A 366 -9.78 0.14 24.95
CA GLU A 366 -9.78 0.30 26.41
C GLU A 366 -8.38 0.57 26.96
N ARG A 367 -7.39 -0.21 26.51
CA ARG A 367 -6.01 -0.12 27.02
C ARG A 367 -5.41 1.25 26.76
N GLU A 368 -5.51 1.77 25.54
CA GLU A 368 -4.89 3.04 25.15
C GLU A 368 -5.76 4.27 25.42
N ARG A 369 -6.88 4.11 26.14
CA ARG A 369 -7.81 5.20 26.47
C ARG A 369 -8.27 5.96 25.22
N LEU A 370 -8.70 5.21 24.22
CA LEU A 370 -9.09 5.78 22.93
C LEU A 370 -10.41 6.55 23.00
N ALA A 371 -11.29 6.27 23.98
CA ALA A 371 -12.52 7.03 24.18
C ALA A 371 -12.22 8.51 24.52
N GLU A 372 -11.32 8.74 25.49
CA GLU A 372 -10.91 10.08 25.92
C GLU A 372 -10.07 10.76 24.84
N THR A 373 -9.14 10.01 24.24
CA THR A 373 -8.31 10.49 23.13
C THR A 373 -9.18 10.95 21.96
N ALA A 374 -10.12 10.11 21.51
CA ALA A 374 -11.03 10.45 20.43
C ALA A 374 -11.94 11.64 20.76
N THR A 375 -12.38 11.78 22.01
CA THR A 375 -13.19 12.94 22.41
C THR A 375 -12.41 14.24 22.19
N MET A 376 -11.14 14.28 22.58
CA MET A 376 -10.24 15.41 22.30
C MET A 376 -10.07 15.62 20.79
N GLU A 377 -9.80 14.56 20.04
CA GLU A 377 -9.58 14.61 18.60
C GLU A 377 -10.79 15.18 17.85
N GLN A 378 -11.99 14.67 18.16
CA GLN A 378 -13.26 15.12 17.59
C GLN A 378 -13.55 16.58 17.95
N ASN A 379 -13.28 16.99 19.19
CA ASN A 379 -13.42 18.39 19.61
C ASN A 379 -12.51 19.32 18.79
N CYS A 380 -11.26 18.90 18.52
CA CYS A 380 -10.32 19.64 17.68
C CYS A 380 -10.75 19.68 16.21
N ALA A 381 -11.13 18.54 15.63
CA ALA A 381 -11.41 18.43 14.20
C ALA A 381 -12.75 19.06 13.79
N THR A 382 -13.79 18.92 14.61
CA THR A 382 -15.09 19.55 14.36
C THR A 382 -15.12 21.02 14.83
N GLY A 383 -14.32 21.34 15.85
CA GLY A 383 -14.30 22.63 16.53
C GLY A 383 -15.50 22.85 17.46
N HIS A 384 -16.21 21.78 17.84
CA HIS A 384 -17.28 21.79 18.84
C HIS A 384 -17.29 20.50 19.65
N THR A 385 -17.83 20.58 20.87
CA THR A 385 -18.11 19.42 21.73
C THR A 385 -19.35 18.67 21.23
N ALA A 386 -19.67 17.51 21.84
CA ALA A 386 -20.81 16.68 21.44
C ALA A 386 -22.16 17.42 21.56
N ASP A 387 -22.28 18.31 22.55
CA ASP A 387 -23.41 19.22 22.75
C ASP A 387 -23.42 20.44 21.80
N GLY A 388 -22.49 20.51 20.84
CA GLY A 388 -22.35 21.63 19.91
C GLY A 388 -21.70 22.88 20.49
N ALA A 389 -21.27 22.86 21.77
CA ALA A 389 -20.61 23.99 22.41
C ALA A 389 -19.16 24.18 21.92
N HIS A 390 -18.55 25.29 22.30
CA HIS A 390 -17.14 25.53 21.98
C HIS A 390 -16.23 24.78 22.96
N PRO A 391 -15.20 24.03 22.50
CA PRO A 391 -14.32 23.30 23.40
C PRO A 391 -13.43 24.28 24.19
N LYS A 392 -13.69 24.41 25.49
CA LYS A 392 -12.97 25.33 26.40
C LYS A 392 -11.82 24.65 27.14
N THR A 393 -11.98 23.38 27.47
CA THR A 393 -11.12 22.61 28.38
C THR A 393 -10.04 21.78 27.68
N LEU A 394 -9.84 21.97 26.36
CA LEU A 394 -8.97 21.10 25.54
C LEU A 394 -7.56 20.87 26.11
N VAL A 395 -6.94 21.89 26.72
CA VAL A 395 -5.60 21.73 27.31
C VAL A 395 -5.67 20.96 28.62
N GLU A 396 -6.68 21.24 29.44
CA GLU A 396 -6.92 20.57 30.73
C GLU A 396 -7.22 19.08 30.51
N ASP A 397 -7.96 18.74 29.45
CA ASP A 397 -8.30 17.37 29.09
C ASP A 397 -7.11 16.63 28.42
N MET A 398 -6.33 17.34 27.60
CA MET A 398 -5.23 16.76 26.82
C MET A 398 -4.00 16.47 27.68
N VAL A 399 -3.60 17.36 28.59
CA VAL A 399 -2.34 17.22 29.37
C VAL A 399 -2.28 15.90 30.16
N PRO A 400 -3.35 15.43 30.85
CA PRO A 400 -3.37 14.12 31.49
C PRO A 400 -3.14 12.95 30.53
N LEU A 401 -3.65 13.04 29.30
CA LEU A 401 -3.44 12.01 28.27
C LEU A 401 -1.99 12.03 27.75
N LEU A 402 -1.39 13.22 27.61
CA LEU A 402 0.01 13.36 27.18
C LEU A 402 0.99 12.80 28.23
N ASP A 403 0.71 12.96 29.52
CA ASP A 403 1.58 12.45 30.60
C ASP A 403 1.33 10.96 30.90
N ASN A 404 0.21 10.40 30.46
CA ASN A 404 -0.12 8.99 30.70
C ASN A 404 0.84 8.05 29.95
N PRO A 405 1.54 7.12 30.64
CA PRO A 405 2.49 6.21 30.01
C PRO A 405 1.84 5.11 29.16
N VAL A 406 0.55 4.84 29.33
CA VAL A 406 -0.19 3.82 28.56
C VAL A 406 -0.60 4.34 27.20
N VAL A 407 -0.79 5.66 27.05
CA VAL A 407 -1.07 6.29 25.76
C VAL A 407 0.22 6.28 24.93
N SER A 408 0.15 5.72 23.72
CA SER A 408 1.30 5.59 22.83
C SER A 408 1.86 6.95 22.39
N SER A 409 3.15 6.98 22.05
CA SER A 409 3.81 8.19 21.54
C SER A 409 3.19 8.67 20.21
N LEU A 410 2.72 7.73 19.37
CA LEU A 410 1.94 8.04 18.17
C LEU A 410 0.67 8.82 18.52
N ASN A 411 -0.15 8.32 19.45
CA ASN A 411 -1.43 8.96 19.81
C ASN A 411 -1.21 10.35 20.41
N LYS A 412 -0.15 10.52 21.21
CA LYS A 412 0.28 11.83 21.70
C LYS A 412 0.65 12.78 20.57
N THR A 413 1.41 12.30 19.59
CA THR A 413 1.80 13.07 18.41
C THR A 413 0.56 13.50 17.60
N ARG A 414 -0.37 12.57 17.32
CA ARG A 414 -1.65 12.83 16.63
C ARG A 414 -2.48 13.91 17.33
N MET A 415 -2.69 13.77 18.64
CA MET A 415 -3.41 14.75 19.46
C MET A 415 -2.78 16.16 19.36
N LEU A 416 -1.45 16.24 19.45
CA LEU A 416 -0.74 17.52 19.33
C LEU A 416 -0.88 18.15 17.94
N MET A 417 -0.80 17.36 16.88
CA MET A 417 -1.00 17.82 15.50
C MET A 417 -2.42 18.39 15.32
N LEU A 418 -3.44 17.67 15.78
CA LEU A 418 -4.84 18.10 15.75
C LEU A 418 -5.07 19.37 16.57
N TYR A 419 -4.47 19.47 17.76
CA TYR A 419 -4.56 20.65 18.61
C TYR A 419 -3.95 21.89 17.94
N ILE A 420 -2.75 21.75 17.36
CA ILE A 420 -2.04 22.85 16.69
C ILE A 420 -2.83 23.33 15.47
N MET A 421 -3.35 22.40 14.66
CA MET A 421 -4.20 22.73 13.51
C MET A 421 -5.48 23.45 13.95
N TYR A 422 -6.17 22.95 14.98
CA TYR A 422 -7.38 23.57 15.52
C TYR A 422 -7.13 25.00 16.02
N LYS A 423 -6.01 25.23 16.72
CA LYS A 423 -5.61 26.56 17.21
C LYS A 423 -5.09 27.47 16.10
N ASN A 424 -4.82 26.93 14.91
CA ASN A 424 -4.16 27.61 13.80
C ASN A 424 -2.80 28.19 14.23
N GLY A 425 -2.00 27.35 14.89
CA GLY A 425 -0.74 27.68 15.52
C GLY A 425 -0.87 28.03 17.01
N ILE A 426 0.17 27.73 17.78
CA ILE A 426 0.26 27.96 19.23
C ILE A 426 1.46 28.85 19.58
N LEU A 427 1.55 29.31 20.82
CA LEU A 427 2.73 30.07 21.27
C LEU A 427 3.92 29.10 21.41
N GLU A 428 5.12 29.59 21.14
CA GLU A 428 6.33 28.77 21.19
C GLU A 428 6.58 28.18 22.58
N GLU A 429 6.34 28.95 23.64
CA GLU A 429 6.43 28.46 25.02
C GLU A 429 5.43 27.33 25.31
N ASP A 430 4.19 27.47 24.83
CA ASP A 430 3.15 26.45 25.00
C ASP A 430 3.54 25.18 24.23
N ARG A 431 4.04 25.33 22.99
CA ARG A 431 4.55 24.21 22.18
C ARG A 431 5.65 23.47 22.94
N ARG A 432 6.67 24.18 23.44
CA ARG A 432 7.78 23.59 24.18
C ARG A 432 7.31 22.80 25.41
N LYS A 433 6.35 23.35 26.18
CA LYS A 433 5.77 22.68 27.35
C LYS A 433 5.01 21.42 26.96
N LEU A 434 4.13 21.51 25.96
CA LEU A 434 3.32 20.38 25.49
C LEU A 434 4.19 19.23 24.96
N LEU A 435 5.21 19.54 24.15
CA LEU A 435 6.15 18.53 23.66
C LEU A 435 6.95 17.87 24.79
N ALA A 436 7.34 18.65 25.80
CA ALA A 436 8.04 18.11 26.97
C ALA A 436 7.14 17.18 27.81
N HIS A 437 5.88 17.56 28.07
CA HIS A 437 4.91 16.71 28.76
C HIS A 437 4.66 15.40 28.01
N ALA A 438 4.52 15.48 26.69
CA ALA A 438 4.28 14.31 25.84
C ALA A 438 5.53 13.45 25.60
N ARG A 439 6.72 13.92 26.00
CA ARG A 439 8.03 13.28 25.77
C ARG A 439 8.28 12.98 24.28
N ILE A 440 7.90 13.92 23.43
CA ILE A 440 8.02 13.80 21.97
C ILE A 440 9.48 13.68 21.57
N THR A 441 9.78 12.68 20.75
CA THR A 441 11.11 12.43 20.17
C THR A 441 11.47 13.47 19.12
N LEU A 442 12.75 13.51 18.72
CA LEU A 442 13.21 14.44 17.68
C LEU A 442 12.49 14.18 16.35
N GLU A 443 12.34 12.90 15.97
CA GLU A 443 11.69 12.49 14.72
C GLU A 443 10.21 12.88 14.71
N GLU A 444 9.47 12.66 15.80
CA GLU A 444 8.07 13.08 15.92
C GLU A 444 7.93 14.61 15.90
N ASN A 445 8.88 15.33 16.50
CA ASN A 445 8.93 16.78 16.38
C ASN A 445 9.21 17.23 14.92
N ASP A 446 9.97 16.47 14.14
CA ASP A 446 10.14 16.71 12.70
C ASP A 446 8.85 16.46 11.92
N ALA A 447 8.08 15.43 12.28
CA ALA A 447 6.75 15.21 11.71
C ALA A 447 5.82 16.42 11.95
N LEU A 448 5.79 16.94 13.18
CA LEU A 448 5.08 18.19 13.52
C LEU A 448 5.59 19.37 12.68
N ASN A 449 6.90 19.53 12.53
CA ASN A 449 7.51 20.60 11.73
C ASN A 449 7.09 20.52 10.25
N ASN A 450 6.95 19.30 9.73
CA ASN A 450 6.64 19.05 8.32
C ASN A 450 5.18 19.32 7.94
N LEU A 451 4.27 19.53 8.91
CA LEU A 451 2.93 20.07 8.64
C LEU A 451 2.99 21.43 7.90
N THR A 452 4.05 22.21 8.09
CA THR A 452 4.26 23.48 7.38
C THR A 452 4.32 23.32 5.85
N LEU A 453 4.73 22.16 5.35
CA LEU A 453 4.77 21.85 3.92
C LEU A 453 3.36 21.75 3.31
N PHE A 454 2.34 21.55 4.14
CA PHE A 454 0.92 21.49 3.77
C PHE A 454 0.18 22.81 4.07
N GLY A 455 0.92 23.89 4.36
CA GLY A 455 0.35 25.21 4.65
C GLY A 455 -0.21 25.35 6.08
N ILE A 456 0.08 24.41 6.98
CA ILE A 456 -0.34 24.47 8.39
C ILE A 456 0.62 25.38 9.17
N LYS A 457 0.04 26.29 9.95
CA LYS A 457 0.81 27.17 10.84
C LYS A 457 1.02 26.48 12.18
N LEU A 458 2.28 26.35 12.60
CA LEU A 458 2.64 25.74 13.89
C LEU A 458 2.71 26.75 15.01
N LEU A 459 3.26 27.92 14.71
CA LEU A 459 3.48 29.00 15.67
C LEU A 459 2.61 30.20 15.32
N ARG A 460 2.25 30.97 16.34
CA ARG A 460 1.59 32.26 16.19
C ARG A 460 2.24 33.33 17.03
N ALA A 461 2.26 34.56 16.52
CA ALA A 461 2.88 35.72 17.18
C ALA A 461 2.01 36.37 18.27
N SER A 462 0.68 36.18 18.24
CA SER A 462 -0.24 36.82 19.18
C SER A 462 -1.38 35.89 19.62
N LYS A 463 -1.89 36.13 20.83
CA LYS A 463 -3.07 35.45 21.40
C LYS A 463 -4.36 35.80 20.65
N ASN A 464 -4.41 36.97 20.00
CA ASN A 464 -5.59 37.45 19.27
C ASN A 464 -5.51 37.08 17.78
N ILE A 465 -6.19 36.00 17.38
CA ILE A 465 -6.32 35.61 15.97
C ILE A 465 -7.78 35.23 15.65
N LYS A 466 -8.24 35.67 14.47
CA LYS A 466 -9.51 35.27 13.85
C LYS A 466 -9.52 33.75 13.68
N LYS A 467 -10.49 33.06 14.30
CA LYS A 467 -10.68 31.61 14.17
C LYS A 467 -10.69 31.21 12.69
N ASN A 468 -9.91 30.20 12.31
CA ASN A 468 -9.92 29.68 10.95
C ASN A 468 -11.27 29.00 10.70
N LYS A 469 -12.20 29.70 10.05
CA LYS A 469 -13.55 29.19 9.76
C LYS A 469 -13.53 28.10 8.67
N LYS A 470 -12.44 27.98 7.91
CA LYS A 470 -12.34 27.12 6.72
C LYS A 470 -12.54 25.64 7.03
N TYR A 471 -12.06 25.18 8.20
CA TYR A 471 -12.09 23.78 8.61
C TYR A 471 -13.14 23.46 9.68
N ARG A 472 -14.01 24.41 10.05
CA ARG A 472 -15.07 24.11 11.02
C ARG A 472 -16.24 23.40 10.34
N GLN A 473 -16.74 22.33 10.95
CA GLN A 473 -17.96 21.67 10.51
C GLN A 473 -19.14 22.27 11.28
N LYS A 474 -20.31 22.27 10.65
CA LYS A 474 -21.53 22.66 11.38
C LYS A 474 -21.90 21.52 12.32
N PRO A 475 -22.29 21.81 13.57
CA PRO A 475 -22.87 20.80 14.43
C PRO A 475 -24.05 20.11 13.71
N SER A 476 -24.08 18.79 13.79
CA SER A 476 -25.25 17.99 13.38
C SER A 476 -26.17 17.85 14.58
N ASP A 477 -27.47 17.96 14.37
CA ASP A 477 -28.48 17.63 15.39
C ASP A 477 -28.67 16.10 15.50
N ASP A 478 -28.17 15.33 14.53
CA ASP A 478 -28.23 13.88 14.46
C ASP A 478 -26.83 13.29 14.69
N ILE A 479 -26.39 13.28 15.95
CA ILE A 479 -25.12 12.66 16.37
C ILE A 479 -25.43 11.26 16.91
N GLN A 480 -25.14 10.25 16.10
CA GLN A 480 -25.27 8.84 16.53
C GLN A 480 -24.14 8.44 17.49
N TYR A 481 -22.93 8.94 17.25
CA TYR A 481 -21.72 8.57 17.98
C TYR A 481 -20.90 9.80 18.38
N GLU A 482 -20.72 10.03 19.68
CA GLU A 482 -19.98 11.19 20.19
C GLU A 482 -18.52 11.20 19.75
N ILE A 483 -17.88 10.03 19.64
CA ILE A 483 -16.48 9.88 19.23
C ILE A 483 -16.28 9.77 17.71
N SER A 484 -17.34 9.96 16.91
CA SER A 484 -17.29 9.83 15.44
C SER A 484 -18.15 10.90 14.75
N ARG A 485 -17.84 12.18 15.02
CA ARG A 485 -18.60 13.34 14.51
C ARG A 485 -18.00 13.94 13.25
N TYR A 486 -16.69 13.82 13.07
CA TYR A 486 -15.97 14.42 11.96
C TYR A 486 -16.36 13.76 10.63
N ILE A 487 -16.71 14.58 9.65
CA ILE A 487 -16.99 14.14 8.28
C ILE A 487 -15.80 14.50 7.38
N PRO A 488 -15.16 13.55 6.67
CA PRO A 488 -14.08 13.87 5.76
C PRO A 488 -14.45 15.00 4.78
N ARG A 489 -13.56 15.98 4.60
CA ARG A 489 -13.84 17.16 3.76
C ARG A 489 -14.16 16.79 2.32
N LEU A 490 -13.53 15.73 1.83
CA LEU A 490 -13.77 15.19 0.51
C LEU A 490 -15.25 14.80 0.30
N LYS A 491 -15.89 14.18 1.30
CA LYS A 491 -17.32 13.85 1.27
C LYS A 491 -18.17 15.10 1.07
N LEU A 492 -17.92 16.13 1.88
CA LEU A 492 -18.67 17.40 1.82
C LEU A 492 -18.50 18.10 0.47
N VAL A 493 -17.32 18.02 -0.15
CA VAL A 493 -17.05 18.60 -1.48
C VAL A 493 -17.84 17.86 -2.56
N ILE A 494 -17.85 16.52 -2.52
CA ILE A 494 -18.58 15.70 -3.49
C ILE A 494 -20.09 15.89 -3.33
N GLU A 495 -20.61 15.89 -2.10
CA GLU A 495 -22.03 16.18 -1.83
C GLU A 495 -22.41 17.59 -2.28
N SER A 496 -21.56 18.60 -2.04
CA SER A 496 -21.79 19.96 -2.54
C SER A 496 -21.83 20.00 -4.06
N HIS A 497 -21.00 19.21 -4.74
CA HIS A 497 -21.05 19.06 -6.18
C HIS A 497 -22.37 18.44 -6.66
N ILE A 498 -22.77 17.32 -6.06
CA ILE A 498 -24.02 16.61 -6.39
C ILE A 498 -25.23 17.52 -6.20
N ASN A 499 -25.20 18.38 -5.18
CA ASN A 499 -26.26 19.33 -4.86
C ASN A 499 -26.19 20.65 -5.66
N GLY A 500 -25.22 20.82 -6.56
CA GLY A 500 -25.05 22.04 -7.35
C GLY A 500 -24.59 23.27 -6.54
N GLN A 501 -23.98 23.04 -5.39
CA GLN A 501 -23.54 24.06 -4.42
C GLN A 501 -22.01 24.17 -4.30
N ILE A 502 -21.26 23.47 -5.16
CA ILE A 502 -19.80 23.51 -5.13
C ILE A 502 -19.26 24.92 -5.42
N ASP A 503 -18.23 25.30 -4.69
CA ASP A 503 -17.49 26.52 -4.97
C ASP A 503 -16.67 26.37 -6.26
N HIS A 504 -17.12 27.04 -7.33
CA HIS A 504 -16.46 27.02 -8.63
C HIS A 504 -15.10 27.74 -8.66
N THR A 505 -14.80 28.59 -7.68
CA THR A 505 -13.50 29.24 -7.56
C THR A 505 -12.47 28.34 -6.90
N ALA A 506 -12.90 27.55 -5.91
CA ALA A 506 -12.08 26.56 -5.22
C ALA A 506 -11.94 25.25 -6.01
N TYR A 507 -12.94 24.90 -6.83
CA TYR A 507 -12.93 23.69 -7.66
C TYR A 507 -13.29 23.98 -9.12
N PRO A 508 -12.49 24.80 -9.82
CA PRO A 508 -12.73 25.12 -11.23
C PRO A 508 -12.58 23.89 -12.13
N TYR A 509 -13.13 23.99 -13.34
CA TYR A 509 -12.89 23.03 -14.40
C TYR A 509 -11.59 23.35 -15.15
N THR A 510 -10.99 22.34 -15.76
CA THR A 510 -9.86 22.48 -16.71
C THR A 510 -10.28 23.13 -18.03
N LYS A 511 -11.52 22.89 -18.47
CA LYS A 511 -12.14 23.43 -19.68
C LYS A 511 -13.58 23.86 -19.38
N ASP A 512 -14.09 24.84 -20.12
CA ASP A 512 -15.49 25.25 -19.98
C ASP A 512 -16.43 24.06 -20.28
N PRO A 513 -17.32 23.66 -19.34
CA PRO A 513 -18.30 22.61 -19.57
C PRO A 513 -19.26 22.88 -20.73
N THR A 514 -19.46 24.14 -21.15
CA THR A 514 -20.36 24.50 -22.26
C THR A 514 -19.73 24.32 -23.64
N GLY A 515 -18.41 24.11 -23.71
CA GLY A 515 -17.70 23.81 -24.95
C GLY A 515 -17.34 25.00 -25.82
N ASP A 516 -17.40 26.24 -25.31
CA ASP A 516 -16.96 27.41 -26.09
C ASP A 516 -15.42 27.56 -26.02
N PRO A 517 -14.67 27.38 -27.12
CA PRO A 517 -13.20 27.29 -27.08
C PRO A 517 -12.50 28.64 -27.19
N ASP A 518 -13.21 29.75 -27.40
CA ASP A 518 -12.61 31.02 -27.81
C ASP A 518 -13.03 32.19 -26.93
N GLY A 519 -12.09 32.67 -26.11
CA GLY A 519 -12.22 33.96 -25.47
C GLY A 519 -12.03 35.07 -26.49
N SER A 520 -13.06 35.43 -27.26
CA SER A 520 -13.32 36.82 -27.71
C SER A 520 -14.50 36.94 -28.69
N LYS A 521 -15.56 37.63 -28.23
CA LYS A 521 -16.15 38.80 -28.92
C LYS A 521 -17.07 39.51 -27.94
N GLY A 522 -16.49 40.49 -27.25
CA GLY A 522 -17.27 41.45 -26.50
C GLY A 522 -18.17 42.24 -27.44
N THR A 523 -19.46 41.89 -27.49
CA THR A 523 -20.50 42.85 -27.84
C THR A 523 -20.67 43.79 -26.66
N GLN A 524 -20.31 45.05 -26.90
CA GLN A 524 -20.42 46.22 -26.04
C GLN A 524 -21.66 46.20 -25.13
N GLN A 525 -21.46 46.08 -23.82
CA GLN A 525 -22.38 46.64 -22.82
C GLN A 525 -21.60 47.07 -21.57
N GLY A 526 -21.40 48.39 -21.44
CA GLY A 526 -21.34 49.19 -20.20
C GLY A 526 -20.39 48.80 -19.04
N PRO A 527 -19.97 49.76 -18.20
CA PRO A 527 -19.13 49.46 -17.05
C PRO A 527 -19.98 48.74 -15.98
N VAL A 528 -19.84 47.42 -15.85
CA VAL A 528 -20.53 46.64 -14.81
C VAL A 528 -19.68 46.66 -13.53
N SER A 529 -20.25 47.26 -12.49
CA SER A 529 -19.74 47.35 -11.12
C SER A 529 -19.27 45.99 -10.55
N LEU A 530 -18.09 45.99 -9.91
CA LEU A 530 -17.41 44.84 -9.27
C LEU A 530 -18.13 44.25 -8.03
N ARG A 531 -19.44 44.49 -7.82
CA ARG A 531 -20.17 43.99 -6.64
C ARG A 531 -21.29 42.98 -6.91
N SER A 532 -21.46 42.50 -8.14
CA SER A 532 -22.47 41.49 -8.43
C SER A 532 -22.03 40.47 -9.48
N ALA A 533 -21.02 39.66 -9.16
CA ALA A 533 -20.74 38.43 -9.89
C ALA A 533 -21.67 37.29 -9.40
N ARG A 534 -22.97 37.43 -9.65
CA ARG A 534 -23.88 36.26 -9.71
C ARG A 534 -23.99 35.88 -11.18
N ALA A 535 -23.52 34.69 -11.54
CA ALA A 535 -23.73 34.11 -12.85
C ALA A 535 -25.24 33.91 -13.07
N GLY A 536 -25.86 34.83 -13.82
CA GLY A 536 -27.30 34.94 -13.99
C GLY A 536 -27.89 34.11 -15.13
N TRP A 537 -27.44 32.87 -15.36
CA TRP A 537 -27.93 32.05 -16.49
C TRP A 537 -28.38 30.62 -16.12
N TYR A 538 -28.73 30.35 -14.85
CA TYR A 538 -29.62 29.24 -14.53
C TYR A 538 -31.07 29.70 -14.69
N LYS A 539 -31.67 29.47 -15.86
CA LYS A 539 -33.12 29.57 -16.03
C LYS A 539 -33.79 28.59 -15.07
N LYS A 540 -34.43 29.11 -14.02
CA LYS A 540 -35.49 28.42 -13.28
C LYS A 540 -36.60 28.10 -14.28
N GLY A 541 -36.87 26.83 -14.52
CA GLY A 541 -38.00 26.41 -15.34
C GLY A 541 -37.72 25.30 -16.35
N GLN A 542 -36.96 24.29 -15.96
CA GLN A 542 -37.14 22.90 -16.38
C GLN A 542 -36.29 22.09 -15.41
N ALA A 543 -36.88 21.09 -14.77
CA ALA A 543 -36.11 20.11 -14.02
C ALA A 543 -35.19 19.41 -15.02
N VAL A 544 -33.96 19.92 -15.16
CA VAL A 544 -32.86 19.13 -15.69
C VAL A 544 -32.73 18.03 -14.66
N GLU A 545 -33.35 16.90 -14.98
CA GLU A 545 -33.20 15.65 -14.27
C GLU A 545 -31.73 15.53 -13.88
N ASN A 546 -31.48 15.31 -12.59
CA ASN A 546 -30.20 15.38 -11.89
C ASN A 546 -29.25 14.24 -12.32
N ARG A 547 -29.17 13.94 -13.62
CA ARG A 547 -28.31 12.96 -14.24
C ARG A 547 -26.90 13.57 -14.26
N VAL A 548 -26.24 13.49 -13.12
CA VAL A 548 -24.77 13.65 -13.02
C VAL A 548 -24.17 12.27 -13.26
N GLY A 549 -23.20 12.19 -14.18
CA GLY A 549 -22.47 10.96 -14.52
C GLY A 549 -21.63 10.43 -13.36
N ARG A 550 -20.84 9.39 -13.62
CA ARG A 550 -19.91 8.80 -12.65
C ARG A 550 -18.96 9.87 -12.09
N ILE A 551 -18.69 9.83 -10.80
CA ILE A 551 -17.73 10.71 -10.14
C ILE A 551 -16.48 9.90 -9.84
N ILE A 552 -15.38 10.24 -10.51
CA ILE A 552 -14.05 9.68 -10.26
C ILE A 552 -13.32 10.69 -9.39
N VAL A 553 -12.67 10.21 -8.32
CA VAL A 553 -11.96 11.06 -7.37
C VAL A 553 -10.54 10.57 -7.25
N PHE A 554 -9.58 11.46 -7.51
CA PHE A 554 -8.18 11.19 -7.30
C PHE A 554 -7.58 12.11 -6.25
N VAL A 555 -6.95 11.49 -5.26
CA VAL A 555 -6.24 12.15 -4.18
C VAL A 555 -4.74 11.94 -4.35
N ALA A 556 -3.99 13.00 -4.65
CA ALA A 556 -2.55 12.94 -4.73
C ALA A 556 -1.93 12.90 -3.33
N GLY A 557 -1.22 11.81 -2.98
CA GLY A 557 -0.44 11.73 -1.73
C GLY A 557 -1.03 10.90 -0.60
N GLY A 558 -1.98 10.01 -0.87
CA GLY A 558 -2.56 9.14 0.16
C GLY A 558 -4.05 9.40 0.37
N VAL A 559 -4.84 8.35 0.58
CA VAL A 559 -6.27 8.46 0.96
C VAL A 559 -6.53 7.65 2.21
N THR A 560 -7.33 8.16 3.15
CA THR A 560 -7.64 7.47 4.40
C THR A 560 -8.80 6.49 4.22
N TYR A 561 -8.91 5.48 5.08
CA TYR A 561 -10.07 4.58 5.09
C TYR A 561 -11.41 5.29 5.34
N SER A 562 -11.42 6.41 6.07
CA SER A 562 -12.63 7.23 6.25
C SER A 562 -13.05 7.97 4.97
N GLU A 563 -12.08 8.43 4.17
CA GLU A 563 -12.33 8.97 2.83
C GLU A 563 -12.80 7.88 1.86
N LEU A 564 -12.25 6.66 1.93
CA LEU A 564 -12.73 5.51 1.15
C LEU A 564 -14.20 5.20 1.47
N ARG A 565 -14.54 5.07 2.76
CA ARG A 565 -15.90 4.86 3.23
C ARG A 565 -16.87 5.91 2.68
N SER A 566 -16.44 7.17 2.60
CA SER A 566 -17.27 8.26 2.10
C SER A 566 -17.74 8.03 0.65
N ALA A 567 -16.94 7.36 -0.19
CA ALA A 567 -17.36 7.02 -1.56
C ALA A 567 -18.49 5.98 -1.57
N TYR A 568 -18.47 4.99 -0.67
CA TYR A 568 -19.57 4.03 -0.50
C TYR A 568 -20.81 4.68 0.06
N GLU A 569 -20.68 5.46 1.13
CA GLU A 569 -21.81 6.17 1.75
C GLU A 569 -22.56 7.05 0.74
N ILE A 570 -21.84 7.74 -0.16
CA ILE A 570 -22.46 8.54 -1.21
C ILE A 570 -23.11 7.64 -2.28
N SER A 571 -22.46 6.52 -2.64
CA SER A 571 -22.92 5.65 -3.72
C SER A 571 -24.13 4.81 -3.35
N GLU A 572 -24.18 4.34 -2.10
CA GLU A 572 -25.26 3.54 -1.52
C GLU A 572 -26.45 4.40 -1.08
N ASN A 573 -26.28 5.71 -0.98
CA ASN A 573 -27.37 6.62 -0.65
C ASN A 573 -28.41 6.64 -1.78
N GLU A 574 -29.54 5.97 -1.53
CA GLU A 574 -30.65 5.85 -2.48
C GLU A 574 -31.23 7.20 -2.93
N LYS A 575 -31.04 8.26 -2.15
CA LYS A 575 -31.46 9.62 -2.53
C LYS A 575 -30.50 10.25 -3.53
N LEU A 576 -29.20 9.92 -3.46
CA LEU A 576 -28.16 10.48 -4.32
C LEU A 576 -27.99 9.67 -5.61
N LYS A 577 -28.12 8.33 -5.54
CA LYS A 577 -27.94 7.37 -6.66
C LYS A 577 -26.72 7.68 -7.53
N LYS A 578 -25.57 7.97 -6.90
CA LYS A 578 -24.33 8.28 -7.61
C LYS A 578 -23.40 7.08 -7.63
N ASP A 579 -22.58 7.01 -8.67
CA ASP A 579 -21.49 6.05 -8.79
C ASP A 579 -20.21 6.84 -8.50
N VAL A 580 -19.68 6.70 -7.28
CA VAL A 580 -18.46 7.38 -6.84
C VAL A 580 -17.35 6.37 -6.70
N VAL A 581 -16.29 6.58 -7.47
CA VAL A 581 -15.06 5.80 -7.43
C VAL A 581 -13.95 6.70 -6.92
N ILE A 582 -13.21 6.22 -5.92
CA ILE A 582 -12.12 6.98 -5.29
C ILE A 582 -10.79 6.24 -5.45
N GLY A 583 -9.72 7.01 -5.63
CA GLY A 583 -8.39 6.45 -5.62
C GLY A 583 -7.31 7.47 -5.36
N SER A 584 -6.09 6.95 -5.22
CA SER A 584 -4.95 7.70 -4.74
C SER A 584 -3.65 7.07 -5.21
N THR A 585 -2.53 7.74 -4.94
CA THR A 585 -1.21 7.13 -5.05
C THR A 585 -1.08 5.88 -4.17
N HIS A 586 -1.64 5.90 -2.97
CA HIS A 586 -1.74 4.76 -2.04
C HIS A 586 -2.82 5.03 -0.97
N ILE A 587 -3.18 4.01 -0.18
CA ILE A 587 -4.03 4.12 1.00
C ILE A 587 -3.12 4.36 2.21
N ILE A 588 -3.51 5.26 3.13
CA ILE A 588 -2.70 5.62 4.30
C ILE A 588 -3.38 5.23 5.61
N THR A 589 -2.58 4.78 6.57
CA THR A 589 -2.94 4.68 7.98
C THR A 589 -2.39 5.88 8.76
N PRO A 590 -2.94 6.22 9.93
CA PRO A 590 -2.40 7.31 10.76
C PRO A 590 -0.92 7.12 11.14
N GLN A 591 -0.53 5.89 11.49
CA GLN A 591 0.87 5.56 11.78
C GLN A 591 1.77 5.81 10.57
N GLN A 592 1.42 5.28 9.39
CA GLN A 592 2.20 5.47 8.17
C GLN A 592 2.32 6.96 7.82
N PHE A 593 1.23 7.72 7.89
CA PHE A 593 1.25 9.14 7.55
C PHE A 593 2.14 9.95 8.50
N VAL A 594 2.11 9.66 9.81
CA VAL A 594 3.02 10.28 10.78
C VAL A 594 4.47 9.89 10.48
N ASP A 595 4.75 8.63 10.16
CA ASP A 595 6.11 8.17 9.84
C ASP A 595 6.66 8.80 8.56
N ASP A 596 5.84 8.89 7.51
CA ASP A 596 6.21 9.59 6.28
C ASP A 596 6.51 11.07 6.55
N LEU A 597 5.75 11.70 7.44
CA LEU A 597 6.03 13.07 7.88
C LEU A 597 7.33 13.20 8.67
N LYS A 598 7.77 12.19 9.44
CA LYS A 598 9.06 12.26 10.17
C LYS A 598 10.24 12.46 9.22
N VAL A 599 10.19 11.84 8.04
CA VAL A 599 11.32 11.79 7.09
C VAL A 599 11.13 12.61 5.81
N LEU A 600 10.03 13.37 5.70
CA LEU A 600 9.64 14.07 4.47
C LEU A 600 10.70 15.06 3.94
N ARG A 601 11.47 15.71 4.82
CA ARG A 601 12.53 16.67 4.41
C ARG A 601 13.89 16.02 4.16
N THR A 602 14.15 14.86 4.74
CA THR A 602 15.49 14.27 4.80
C THR A 602 15.78 13.26 3.69
N ARG A 603 14.91 13.17 2.65
CA ARG A 603 14.98 12.22 1.53
C ARG A 603 15.37 10.82 2.03
N GLY A 604 14.43 10.13 2.65
CA GLY A 604 14.63 8.75 3.05
C GLY A 604 13.33 8.00 3.00
N TYR A 605 13.13 7.21 1.95
CA TYR A 605 12.42 5.96 2.12
C TYR A 605 13.02 5.25 3.32
N ALA A 606 12.33 5.26 4.47
CA ALA A 606 12.45 4.13 5.36
C ALA A 606 11.84 2.97 4.57
N GLN A 607 12.65 2.01 4.14
CA GLN A 607 12.12 0.67 3.92
C GLN A 607 11.27 0.34 5.15
N PRO A 608 10.08 -0.28 5.01
CA PRO A 608 9.33 -0.72 6.17
C PRO A 608 10.28 -1.49 7.09
N PRO A 609 10.19 -1.30 8.43
CA PRO A 609 11.06 -2.02 9.34
C PRO A 609 10.95 -3.50 9.01
N VAL A 610 12.08 -4.12 8.65
CA VAL A 610 12.17 -5.57 8.58
C VAL A 610 11.64 -6.06 9.92
N GLN A 611 10.55 -6.83 9.90
CA GLN A 611 9.98 -7.43 11.10
C GLN A 611 11.12 -8.00 11.94
N PRO A 612 11.12 -7.81 13.27
CA PRO A 612 12.10 -8.48 14.11
C PRO A 612 11.97 -9.97 13.82
N GLN A 613 13.01 -10.56 13.21
CA GLN A 613 13.09 -12.00 13.02
C GLN A 613 12.83 -12.62 14.39
N PHE A 614 11.79 -13.46 14.48
CA PHE A 614 11.53 -14.28 15.65
C PHE A 614 12.85 -14.90 16.12
N GLN A 615 13.41 -14.38 17.22
CA GLN A 615 14.50 -15.05 17.89
C GLN A 615 13.89 -16.28 18.53
N GLN A 616 14.11 -17.44 17.91
CA GLN A 616 13.83 -18.71 18.58
C GLN A 616 14.55 -18.69 19.94
N PRO A 617 13.91 -19.15 21.03
CA PRO A 617 14.58 -19.32 22.30
C PRO A 617 15.82 -20.21 22.07
N GLN A 618 17.01 -19.65 22.29
CA GLN A 618 18.23 -20.43 22.22
C GLN A 618 18.20 -21.45 23.36
N LEU A 619 17.98 -22.72 23.02
CA LEU A 619 18.29 -23.84 23.91
C LEU A 619 19.80 -23.76 24.22
N GLN A 620 20.15 -23.34 25.44
CA GLN A 620 21.52 -23.31 25.91
C GLN A 620 22.08 -24.74 25.95
N GLN A 621 23.01 -25.05 25.05
CA GLN A 621 23.83 -26.25 25.16
C GLN A 621 24.95 -26.00 26.20
N PRO A 622 25.25 -26.96 27.11
CA PRO A 622 26.29 -26.79 28.11
C PRO A 622 27.69 -26.65 27.47
N GLN A 623 28.41 -25.58 27.81
CA GLN A 623 29.78 -25.35 27.34
C GLN A 623 30.79 -26.23 28.12
N LEU A 624 31.50 -27.10 27.41
CA LEU A 624 32.73 -27.73 27.89
C LEU A 624 33.89 -26.73 27.76
N GLN A 625 34.49 -26.35 28.89
CA GLN A 625 35.65 -25.46 28.97
C GLN A 625 36.94 -26.18 28.56
N SER A 626 37.76 -25.54 27.73
CA SER A 626 39.16 -25.93 27.48
C SER A 626 40.09 -24.76 27.79
N THR A 627 40.87 -24.90 28.87
CA THR A 627 41.99 -24.01 29.24
C THR A 627 43.31 -24.53 28.65
N PRO A 628 44.19 -23.67 28.10
CA PRO A 628 45.57 -24.04 27.76
C PRO A 628 46.49 -23.97 29.01
N PRO A 629 47.52 -24.83 29.13
CA PRO A 629 48.41 -24.86 30.30
C PRO A 629 49.53 -23.79 30.27
N GLN A 630 49.85 -23.23 31.44
CA GLN A 630 50.93 -22.26 31.67
C GLN A 630 52.29 -22.93 31.97
N LEU A 631 53.40 -22.33 31.52
CA LEU A 631 54.78 -22.74 31.83
C LEU A 631 55.39 -21.89 32.98
N PRO A 632 56.37 -22.40 33.77
CA PRO A 632 56.89 -21.75 34.97
C PRO A 632 58.06 -20.77 34.71
N PRO A 633 58.40 -19.90 35.68
CA PRO A 633 59.34 -18.78 35.49
C PRO A 633 60.82 -19.13 35.75
N ARG A 634 61.75 -18.42 35.10
CA ARG A 634 63.21 -18.49 35.33
C ARG A 634 63.78 -17.15 35.84
N GLN A 635 64.70 -17.22 36.81
CA GLN A 635 65.48 -16.09 37.37
C GLN A 635 66.93 -16.07 36.85
N GLY A 636 67.55 -14.87 36.74
CA GLY A 636 69.01 -14.62 36.70
C GLY A 636 69.54 -13.68 35.59
N LEU A 637 70.09 -12.51 35.96
CA LEU A 637 70.77 -11.44 35.15
C LEU A 637 72.29 -11.75 34.92
N PRO A 638 73.19 -10.95 34.23
CA PRO A 638 73.18 -9.54 33.68
C PRO A 638 73.94 -9.39 32.29
N PRO A 639 74.61 -8.26 31.88
CA PRO A 639 74.16 -6.91 31.44
C PRO A 639 74.60 -6.43 30.01
N LYS A 640 73.90 -5.39 29.50
CA LYS A 640 74.20 -4.21 28.58
C LYS A 640 75.45 -4.17 27.63
N PRO A 641 75.40 -3.47 26.46
CA PRO A 641 75.44 -1.98 26.43
C PRO A 641 74.71 -1.22 25.29
N ASP A 642 74.82 0.10 25.43
CA ASP A 642 74.18 1.25 24.80
C ASP A 642 74.41 1.41 23.27
N ASN A 643 73.40 1.94 22.56
CA ASN A 643 73.50 3.17 21.75
C ASN A 643 72.26 3.39 20.85
N ALA A 644 71.75 4.63 20.89
CA ALA A 644 70.83 5.25 19.93
C ALA A 644 71.49 5.37 18.52
N PRO A 645 70.82 5.77 17.40
CA PRO A 645 69.62 6.61 17.32
C PRO A 645 68.59 6.28 16.20
N ASN A 646 67.48 7.04 16.26
CA ASN A 646 66.44 7.22 15.24
C ASN A 646 67.02 7.53 13.85
N TYR A 647 66.45 6.90 12.81
CA TYR A 647 66.30 7.51 11.49
C TYR A 647 64.93 7.17 10.88
N TYR A 648 64.18 8.23 10.56
CA TYR A 648 63.09 8.22 9.59
C TYR A 648 63.65 7.94 8.20
N ILE A 649 63.15 6.94 7.48
CA ILE A 649 63.14 6.91 6.00
C ILE A 649 61.80 6.31 5.53
N GLN A 650 61.14 7.08 4.67
CA GLN A 650 59.87 6.83 3.98
C GLN A 650 60.08 5.99 2.69
N PRO A 651 59.04 5.63 1.90
CA PRO A 651 58.84 4.29 1.36
C PRO A 651 59.25 4.13 -0.12
N GLN A 652 59.01 2.90 -0.65
CA GLN A 652 58.84 2.48 -2.06
C GLN A 652 59.95 1.56 -2.64
N PRO A 653 59.73 0.86 -3.79
CA PRO A 653 58.57 0.07 -4.24
C PRO A 653 58.98 -1.23 -5.00
N GLN A 654 58.01 -1.89 -5.63
CA GLN A 654 58.14 -2.88 -6.73
C GLN A 654 58.68 -4.27 -6.30
N SER A 655 58.28 -5.41 -6.86
CA SER A 655 57.67 -5.71 -8.15
C SER A 655 57.15 -7.14 -8.15
N GLN A 656 56.24 -7.41 -9.09
CA GLN A 656 55.70 -8.70 -9.48
C GLN A 656 56.77 -9.79 -9.68
N GLN A 657 56.46 -11.02 -9.30
CA GLN A 657 56.78 -12.19 -10.12
C GLN A 657 55.75 -13.31 -9.89
N GLN A 658 55.21 -13.77 -11.01
CA GLN A 658 54.33 -14.92 -11.17
C GLN A 658 55.03 -16.20 -10.72
N GLN A 659 54.29 -17.16 -10.14
CA GLN A 659 54.36 -18.56 -10.58
C GLN A 659 53.24 -19.44 -9.97
N GLN A 660 52.52 -20.06 -10.91
CA GLN A 660 52.08 -21.46 -10.92
C GLN A 660 50.94 -21.94 -10.01
N ASN A 661 49.84 -22.24 -10.71
CA ASN A 661 48.88 -23.33 -10.49
C ASN A 661 49.41 -24.49 -9.63
N ARG A 662 48.69 -24.78 -8.55
CA ARG A 662 48.42 -26.15 -8.10
C ARG A 662 46.94 -26.32 -7.85
N TYR A 663 46.30 -26.98 -8.80
CA TYR A 663 45.06 -27.72 -8.60
C TYR A 663 45.40 -28.96 -7.77
N TYR A 664 44.73 -29.17 -6.63
CA TYR A 664 44.61 -30.50 -6.03
C TYR A 664 43.14 -30.75 -5.62
N PRO A 665 42.71 -32.02 -5.67
CA PRO A 665 41.35 -32.44 -5.94
C PRO A 665 40.57 -32.82 -4.67
N GLY A 666 39.25 -32.92 -4.81
CA GLY A 666 38.40 -33.83 -4.04
C GLY A 666 38.30 -33.60 -2.52
N GLY A 667 37.31 -32.80 -2.10
CA GLY A 667 36.71 -32.89 -0.75
C GLY A 667 35.41 -33.70 -0.82
N PRO A 668 35.00 -34.38 0.26
CA PRO A 668 34.30 -35.66 0.21
C PRO A 668 32.87 -35.56 -0.32
N VAL A 669 32.54 -36.47 -1.24
CA VAL A 669 31.16 -36.89 -1.50
C VAL A 669 30.67 -37.53 -0.20
N VAL A 670 29.62 -36.96 0.40
CA VAL A 670 28.87 -37.65 1.45
C VAL A 670 28.07 -38.73 0.72
N ASP A 671 28.55 -39.98 0.80
CA ASP A 671 27.82 -41.13 0.29
C ASP A 671 26.42 -41.15 0.91
N MET A 672 25.39 -41.18 0.06
CA MET A 672 24.03 -41.45 0.50
C MET A 672 24.00 -42.85 1.13
N VAL A 673 23.56 -42.91 2.39
CA VAL A 673 23.34 -44.17 3.09
C VAL A 673 22.29 -45.00 2.33
N ASP A 674 22.70 -46.17 1.83
CA ASP A 674 21.85 -47.09 1.09
C ASP A 674 20.97 -47.88 2.07
N ILE A 675 19.67 -47.54 2.10
CA ILE A 675 18.63 -48.12 2.96
C ILE A 675 18.60 -49.65 2.91
N ASN A 676 19.06 -50.28 1.81
CA ASN A 676 19.08 -51.73 1.69
C ASN A 676 20.22 -52.42 2.46
N LYS A 677 21.31 -51.71 2.79
CA LYS A 677 22.44 -52.28 3.55
C LYS A 677 22.17 -52.36 5.04
N ASP A 678 21.54 -51.35 5.63
CA ASP A 678 21.36 -51.27 7.10
C ASP A 678 20.21 -52.13 7.64
N ILE A 679 19.30 -52.57 6.76
CA ILE A 679 18.16 -53.43 7.14
C ILE A 679 18.55 -54.91 7.31
N HIS A 680 19.70 -55.32 6.76
CA HIS A 680 20.21 -56.68 6.90
C HIS A 680 20.83 -56.98 8.28
N LEU A 681 21.02 -55.96 9.12
CA LEU A 681 21.62 -56.08 10.45
C LEU A 681 20.61 -56.25 11.60
N LEU A 682 19.30 -56.18 11.30
CA LEU A 682 18.24 -56.38 12.29
C LEU A 682 17.69 -57.81 12.18
N ASP A 683 18.12 -58.67 13.10
CA ASP A 683 17.71 -60.06 13.19
C ASP A 683 16.29 -60.14 13.79
N ILE A 684 15.28 -60.08 12.92
CA ILE A 684 13.86 -60.08 13.29
C ILE A 684 13.24 -61.43 12.89
N PRO A 685 12.57 -62.16 13.81
CA PRO A 685 11.94 -63.46 13.52
C PRO A 685 10.94 -63.41 12.35
N LYS A 686 10.86 -64.52 11.58
CA LYS A 686 10.13 -64.61 10.30
C LYS A 686 8.61 -64.35 10.39
N ASP A 687 8.03 -64.36 11.58
CA ASP A 687 6.58 -64.33 11.78
C ASP A 687 5.98 -62.92 11.87
N ASN A 688 6.77 -61.85 11.64
CA ASN A 688 6.32 -60.47 11.82
C ASN A 688 6.64 -59.53 10.63
N GLN A 689 6.31 -59.96 9.40
CA GLN A 689 6.54 -59.18 8.18
C GLN A 689 5.85 -57.80 8.16
N ALA A 690 4.70 -57.65 8.83
CA ALA A 690 3.99 -56.38 8.91
C ALA A 690 4.74 -55.30 9.72
N ILE A 691 5.44 -55.71 10.79
CA ILE A 691 6.27 -54.80 11.61
C ILE A 691 7.51 -54.37 10.82
N LYS A 692 8.12 -55.29 10.08
CA LYS A 692 9.28 -54.99 9.21
C LYS A 692 8.91 -53.98 8.10
N HIS A 693 7.70 -54.06 7.57
CA HIS A 693 7.22 -53.11 6.57
C HIS A 693 6.92 -51.72 7.17
N LYS A 694 6.31 -51.64 8.36
CA LYS A 694 6.09 -50.37 9.06
C LYS A 694 7.39 -49.68 9.49
N LEU A 695 8.37 -50.42 10.02
CA LEU A 695 9.69 -49.84 10.34
C LEU A 695 10.41 -49.32 9.09
N LYS A 696 10.31 -50.04 7.96
CA LYS A 696 10.85 -49.58 6.68
C LYS A 696 10.24 -48.25 6.24
N LEU A 697 8.92 -48.11 6.34
CA LEU A 697 8.24 -46.86 5.98
C LEU A 697 8.63 -45.71 6.90
N HIS A 698 8.72 -45.97 8.21
CA HIS A 698 9.04 -44.95 9.20
C HIS A 698 10.49 -44.43 9.04
N MET A 699 11.45 -45.33 8.88
CA MET A 699 12.85 -44.94 8.61
C MET A 699 12.97 -44.19 7.28
N ALA A 700 12.25 -44.60 6.22
CA ALA A 700 12.27 -43.88 4.95
C ALA A 700 11.71 -42.45 5.08
N MET A 701 10.68 -42.25 5.92
CA MET A 701 10.13 -40.92 6.21
C MET A 701 11.12 -40.05 6.99
N GLU A 702 11.76 -40.60 8.03
CA GLU A 702 12.78 -39.87 8.81
C GLU A 702 13.98 -39.49 7.94
N TYR A 703 14.47 -40.39 7.08
CA TYR A 703 15.54 -40.09 6.13
C TYR A 703 15.15 -39.01 5.12
N HIS A 704 13.91 -39.01 4.64
CA HIS A 704 13.41 -37.95 3.77
C HIS A 704 13.40 -36.59 4.49
N GLN A 705 12.99 -36.58 5.77
CA GLN A 705 12.97 -35.38 6.60
C GLN A 705 14.38 -34.84 6.87
N ILE A 706 15.34 -35.72 7.17
CA ILE A 706 16.76 -35.36 7.36
C ILE A 706 17.35 -34.78 6.07
N ASN A 707 17.05 -35.36 4.92
CA ASN A 707 17.51 -34.85 3.63
C ASN A 707 16.90 -33.49 3.28
N GLN A 708 15.62 -33.25 3.60
CA GLN A 708 15.02 -31.93 3.45
C GLN A 708 15.69 -30.88 4.34
N ILE A 709 15.99 -31.22 5.61
CA ILE A 709 16.70 -30.33 6.54
C ILE A 709 18.11 -30.01 6.03
N ASN A 710 18.85 -31.02 5.56
CA ASN A 710 20.19 -30.83 5.01
C ASN A 710 20.18 -29.95 3.75
N ASN A 711 19.23 -30.16 2.83
CA ASN A 711 19.08 -29.32 1.64
C ASN A 711 18.72 -27.87 2.00
N MET A 712 17.86 -27.68 3.01
CA MET A 712 17.50 -26.35 3.50
C MET A 712 18.69 -25.64 4.16
N LEU A 713 19.56 -26.39 4.86
CA LEU A 713 20.78 -25.86 5.46
C LEU A 713 21.83 -25.46 4.40
N ILE A 714 21.99 -26.28 3.35
CA ILE A 714 22.83 -25.98 2.19
C ILE A 714 22.33 -24.72 1.48
N PHE A 715 21.03 -24.61 1.22
CA PHE A 715 20.42 -23.44 0.61
C PHE A 715 20.61 -22.16 1.45
N LYS A 716 20.45 -22.26 2.77
CA LYS A 716 20.66 -21.14 3.71
C LYS A 716 22.12 -20.69 3.75
N ASN A 717 23.07 -21.62 3.69
CA ASN A 717 24.50 -21.29 3.60
C ASN A 717 24.86 -20.67 2.26
N HIS A 718 24.24 -21.11 1.17
CA HIS A 718 24.41 -20.51 -0.15
C HIS A 718 23.88 -19.07 -0.20
N LEU A 719 22.69 -18.82 0.35
CA LEU A 719 22.12 -17.48 0.49
C LEU A 719 23.01 -16.55 1.34
N ARG A 720 23.58 -17.04 2.44
CA ARG A 720 24.55 -16.27 3.24
C ARG A 720 25.80 -15.91 2.44
N LEU A 721 26.32 -16.83 1.63
CA LEU A 721 27.48 -16.59 0.78
C LEU A 721 27.19 -15.53 -0.30
N VAL A 722 26.01 -15.61 -0.92
CA VAL A 722 25.54 -14.63 -1.91
C VAL A 722 25.37 -13.24 -1.28
N HIS A 723 24.78 -13.16 -0.08
CA HIS A 723 24.62 -11.91 0.65
C HIS A 723 25.96 -11.29 1.07
N HIS A 724 26.91 -12.12 1.47
CA HIS A 724 28.27 -11.68 1.77
C HIS A 724 28.99 -11.17 0.52
N HIS A 725 28.86 -11.86 -0.62
CA HIS A 725 29.42 -11.40 -1.90
C HIS A 725 28.80 -10.09 -2.37
N GLN A 726 27.48 -9.89 -2.21
CA GLN A 726 26.81 -8.62 -2.50
C GLN A 726 27.28 -7.48 -1.61
N GLN A 727 27.45 -7.71 -0.31
CA GLN A 727 28.00 -6.71 0.61
C GLN A 727 29.45 -6.35 0.28
N VAL A 728 30.29 -7.33 -0.09
CA VAL A 728 31.67 -7.08 -0.53
C VAL A 728 31.69 -6.26 -1.82
N HIS A 729 30.82 -6.56 -2.79
CA HIS A 729 30.68 -5.77 -4.02
C HIS A 729 30.19 -4.34 -3.78
N GLN A 730 29.22 -4.15 -2.88
CA GLN A 730 28.74 -2.81 -2.51
C GLN A 730 29.82 -1.99 -1.79
N ASN A 731 30.57 -2.61 -0.88
CA ASN A 731 31.68 -1.94 -0.19
C ASN A 731 32.85 -1.60 -1.14
N LEU A 732 33.14 -2.45 -2.12
CA LEU A 732 34.14 -2.17 -3.16
C LEU A 732 33.70 -0.99 -4.05
N ASN A 733 32.43 -0.93 -4.46
CA ASN A 733 31.89 0.20 -5.22
C ASN A 733 31.91 1.51 -4.42
N LEU A 734 31.58 1.45 -3.12
CA LEU A 734 31.59 2.63 -2.26
C LEU A 734 33.00 3.18 -2.04
N ASN A 735 34.00 2.30 -1.90
CA ASN A 735 35.40 2.68 -1.78
C ASN A 735 35.97 3.22 -3.11
N PHE A 736 35.55 2.68 -4.25
CA PHE A 736 35.90 3.19 -5.58
C PHE A 736 35.33 4.61 -5.81
N LEU A 737 34.07 4.84 -5.43
CA LEU A 737 33.44 6.17 -5.46
C LEU A 737 34.12 7.17 -4.52
N LYS A 738 34.51 6.76 -3.30
CA LYS A 738 35.27 7.61 -2.38
C LYS A 738 36.65 7.98 -2.93
N SER A 739 37.34 7.06 -3.59
CA SER A 739 38.61 7.35 -4.28
C SER A 739 38.42 8.33 -5.45
N LEU A 740 37.35 8.20 -6.24
CA LEU A 740 37.05 9.14 -7.32
C LEU A 740 36.72 10.55 -6.83
N VAL A 741 36.03 10.67 -5.69
CA VAL A 741 35.74 11.97 -5.06
C VAL A 741 37.01 12.61 -4.51
N ASN A 742 37.90 11.83 -3.88
CA ASN A 742 39.19 12.34 -3.39
C ASN A 742 40.13 12.74 -4.54
N ILE A 743 40.13 12.02 -5.67
CA ILE A 743 40.90 12.40 -6.87
C ILE A 743 40.37 13.71 -7.46
N LYS A 744 39.04 13.94 -7.44
CA LYS A 744 38.44 15.22 -7.87
C LYS A 744 38.77 16.39 -6.92
N LEU A 745 38.93 16.14 -5.62
CA LEU A 745 39.31 17.16 -4.64
C LEU A 745 40.80 17.54 -4.68
N ILE A 746 41.65 16.71 -5.29
CA ILE A 746 43.08 16.98 -5.48
C ILE A 746 43.35 17.68 -6.84
N LEU A 747 42.38 17.64 -7.77
CA LEU A 747 42.45 18.26 -9.10
C LEU A 747 41.74 19.63 -9.20
N PHE A 748 41.17 20.12 -8.10
CA PHE A 748 40.72 21.51 -7.90
C PHE A 748 41.64 22.17 -6.87
#